data_AF-A0A8H2RTK8-F1
#
_entry.id   AF-A0A8H2RTK8-F1
#
_cell.length_a   1.000
_cell.length_b   1.000
_cell.length_c   1.000
_cell.angle_alpha   90.00
_cell.angle_beta   90.00
_cell.angle_gamma   90.00
#
_symmetry.space_group_name_H-M   'P 1'
#
loop_
_entity.id
_entity.type
_entity.pdbx_description
1 polymer ?
#
loop_
_entity_poly.entity_id
_entity_poly.type
_entity_poly.pdbx_seq_one_letter_code
_entity_poly.pdbx_strand_id
1 'polypeptide(L)'
;MAISSTLHAATPNLVGIDPRGLSVRTIAYHRRAEDEPLERRIQRQEYDSDGRLVSQWDARLWALTEAGAAVPANQTSVYGLSHQVLSHNSVDAGWRVSLSTESGQILCRRDSRGSDTRYEYDALLRPVAVFETARLGSERCIERLQYAGPDEGAATHNLCGRCVRHDDPAGSQMVLEAGLNGSILFQSRHFLSTEAQPDWPLPEAQRNGLLEPGAGVLTRQQFGALGELLVHIDAKGHRQRSVYTVAGQLFSTKLQLMGEAEQAIFTAVSYSAFGDIEHETAGNGVSSHSCYSPINGRLEQLIARKADGTLLQHLTYSFDPVGNIISIRDSSKPVRYFKNQSIEPLSTYRYDTLYQLVEATGRESRAGGQKRGLPVLKPILTDPDQLANYTQVYSYDAGGNLTTLRHVGAQSFTREMQVDANSNRSVEKDGGDPATAFDTNGNQQQLQSGCGLTWDLRNQLNQLIQVRRINAVNDFELYVYNSEGRRVRKIHTVQARKVAHRTEVRYLSGLELRTNSLTGESLQVIDISAGRSRVRVLHWESGRPEEVPNDQVRYNLSDHLGSSNLELDQQARLISQEGYYPYGGTAWWAGHNVTEAKYKVIRYSGKELDASGLYYYGFRYYAPWLNRWINPDPAGDIDGLNLYRFVANSPISLVDGDGRMFERVVADFGFNNQQSRGKFVFDTLGSHQLSLAAKVAFSDELDLSVVYPMDMTEYVKKFDGLSNVEKVAVRGWTSIDDAFEYHDRVNDDDLPQSINYELHEQLSVLTPFSKKQMTAYENLKSALSKIPSDKASLIRTSEYSSKEHLPWGRTVHQGDVVTNGAFFMSVSEKNEYAKKLTYHPERKSTTTLVHFLIKEATATPLVYGIASPAHAEYERLFSPHRLFDVEDIAFASKLDANWNVDPQYMGRVGVVLRERTGYAGLVKNIHTGISQI
;
A
#
# COMPACT_ATOMS: atom_id res chain seq x y z
N MET A 1 17.20 4.07 -28.92
CA MET A 1 16.76 2.84 -29.62
C MET A 1 15.26 2.96 -29.84
N ALA A 2 14.80 2.81 -31.08
CA ALA A 2 13.37 2.73 -31.34
C ALA A 2 12.85 1.44 -30.69
N ILE A 3 11.78 1.55 -29.90
CA ILE A 3 11.09 0.39 -29.33
C ILE A 3 10.51 -0.37 -30.51
N SER A 4 10.97 -1.60 -30.71
CA SER A 4 10.46 -2.42 -31.80
C SER A 4 9.06 -2.91 -31.41
N SER A 5 8.04 -2.29 -32.00
CA SER A 5 6.63 -2.67 -31.81
C SER A 5 6.34 -4.12 -32.20
N THR A 6 7.27 -4.79 -32.87
CA THR A 6 7.21 -6.18 -33.31
C THR A 6 7.40 -7.19 -32.16
N LEU A 7 8.16 -6.87 -31.10
CA LEU A 7 8.38 -7.82 -29.98
C LEU A 7 7.06 -8.18 -29.30
N HIS A 8 6.25 -7.16 -29.01
CA HIS A 8 4.93 -7.27 -28.35
C HIS A 8 3.77 -7.55 -29.34
N ALA A 9 4.08 -7.75 -30.63
CA ALA A 9 3.05 -8.10 -31.59
C ALA A 9 2.44 -9.47 -31.25
N ALA A 10 1.10 -9.49 -31.14
CA ALA A 10 0.31 -10.68 -30.79
C ALA A 10 0.62 -11.29 -29.42
N THR A 11 0.92 -10.45 -28.41
CA THR A 11 1.10 -10.90 -27.02
C THR A 11 0.01 -10.41 -26.05
N PRO A 12 -1.29 -10.66 -26.31
CA PRO A 12 -2.36 -10.25 -25.40
C PRO A 12 -2.38 -11.12 -24.13
N ASN A 13 -2.96 -10.61 -23.04
CA ASN A 13 -3.36 -11.46 -21.93
C ASN A 13 -4.81 -11.90 -22.14
N LEU A 14 -5.06 -13.21 -22.14
CA LEU A 14 -6.39 -13.77 -22.35
C LEU A 14 -6.86 -14.48 -21.09
N VAL A 15 -8.17 -14.39 -20.81
CA VAL A 15 -8.82 -15.13 -19.72
C VAL A 15 -9.84 -16.09 -20.31
N GLY A 16 -9.70 -17.37 -19.99
CA GLY A 16 -10.67 -18.40 -20.34
C GLY A 16 -11.69 -18.54 -19.22
N ILE A 17 -12.97 -18.36 -19.55
CA ILE A 17 -14.08 -18.38 -18.60
C ILE A 17 -14.92 -19.63 -18.85
N ASP A 18 -15.38 -20.28 -17.78
CA ASP A 18 -16.33 -21.40 -17.87
C ASP A 18 -17.80 -20.92 -17.94
N PRO A 19 -18.79 -21.81 -18.14
CA PRO A 19 -20.20 -21.42 -18.20
C PRO A 19 -20.77 -20.76 -16.93
N ARG A 20 -20.04 -20.80 -15.80
CA ARG A 20 -20.44 -20.18 -14.53
C ARG A 20 -19.87 -18.77 -14.37
N GLY A 21 -19.08 -18.29 -15.35
CA GLY A 21 -18.41 -16.99 -15.25
C GLY A 21 -17.09 -17.03 -14.47
N LEU A 22 -16.57 -18.22 -14.15
CA LEU A 22 -15.33 -18.39 -13.39
C LEU A 22 -14.13 -18.43 -14.33
N SER A 23 -13.06 -17.70 -13.98
CA SER A 23 -11.79 -17.72 -14.71
C SER A 23 -11.11 -19.06 -14.49
N VAL A 24 -11.08 -19.94 -15.48
CA VAL A 24 -10.47 -21.28 -15.34
C VAL A 24 -9.07 -21.36 -15.93
N ARG A 25 -8.65 -20.36 -16.71
CA ARG A 25 -7.27 -20.23 -17.18
C ARG A 25 -6.93 -18.80 -17.55
N THR A 26 -5.69 -18.40 -17.31
CA THR A 26 -5.10 -17.17 -17.83
C THR A 26 -3.98 -17.54 -18.78
N ILE A 27 -4.01 -16.98 -19.99
CA ILE A 27 -3.04 -17.27 -21.05
C ILE A 27 -2.27 -15.99 -21.32
N ALA A 28 -0.99 -16.00 -20.97
CA ALA A 28 -0.04 -14.98 -21.38
C ALA A 28 0.83 -15.52 -22.52
N TYR A 29 1.33 -14.64 -23.38
CA TYR A 29 2.20 -15.02 -24.48
C TYR A 29 3.59 -14.42 -24.27
N HIS A 30 4.57 -15.30 -24.15
CA HIS A 30 5.95 -14.99 -23.83
C HIS A 30 6.84 -15.02 -25.07
N ARG A 31 7.67 -13.99 -25.24
CA ARG A 31 8.77 -13.91 -26.19
C ARG A 31 9.87 -13.02 -25.59
N ARG A 32 11.14 -13.42 -25.68
CA ARG A 32 12.27 -12.64 -25.15
C ARG A 32 12.89 -11.72 -26.21
N ALA A 33 12.94 -12.18 -27.46
CA ALA A 33 13.48 -11.44 -28.60
C ALA A 33 12.59 -11.63 -29.83
N GLU A 34 12.58 -10.68 -30.76
CA GLU A 34 11.65 -10.65 -31.90
C GLU A 34 11.71 -11.89 -32.79
N ASP A 35 12.88 -12.50 -32.89
CA ASP A 35 13.17 -13.69 -33.67
C ASP A 35 12.79 -15.01 -32.96
N GLU A 36 12.41 -14.96 -31.68
CA GLU A 36 11.99 -16.13 -30.94
C GLU A 36 10.50 -16.49 -31.18
N PRO A 37 10.18 -17.79 -31.22
CA PRO A 37 8.80 -18.24 -31.33
C PRO A 37 7.97 -17.81 -30.12
N LEU A 38 6.70 -17.52 -30.35
CA LEU A 38 5.77 -17.14 -29.29
C LEU A 38 5.42 -18.37 -28.43
N GLU A 39 5.64 -18.29 -27.12
CA GLU A 39 5.34 -19.35 -26.16
C GLU A 39 4.09 -19.02 -25.34
N ARG A 40 3.19 -20.00 -25.17
CA ARG A 40 1.99 -19.83 -24.33
C ARG A 40 2.32 -20.17 -22.89
N ARG A 41 2.00 -19.26 -21.96
CA ARG A 41 2.08 -19.45 -20.51
C ARG A 41 0.66 -19.56 -19.96
N ILE A 42 0.22 -20.76 -19.63
CA ILE A 42 -1.15 -21.03 -19.18
C ILE A 42 -1.15 -21.24 -17.67
N GLN A 43 -1.70 -20.29 -16.91
CA GLN A 43 -2.10 -20.54 -15.53
C GLN A 43 -3.47 -21.20 -15.53
N ARG A 44 -3.67 -22.18 -14.65
CA ARG A 44 -4.92 -22.97 -14.58
C ARG A 44 -5.55 -22.83 -13.21
N GLN A 45 -6.88 -22.71 -13.20
CA GLN A 45 -7.69 -22.68 -11.98
C GLN A 45 -8.80 -23.71 -12.10
N GLU A 46 -9.07 -24.41 -10.99
CA GLU A 46 -10.12 -25.42 -10.87
C GLU A 46 -11.06 -25.04 -9.73
N TYR A 47 -12.36 -25.18 -9.98
CA TYR A 47 -13.41 -24.84 -9.04
C TYR A 47 -14.33 -26.02 -8.82
N ASP A 48 -14.76 -26.22 -7.58
CA ASP A 48 -15.78 -27.21 -7.24
C ASP A 48 -17.18 -26.81 -7.77
N SER A 49 -18.19 -27.65 -7.51
CA SER A 49 -19.57 -27.40 -7.96
C SER A 49 -20.16 -26.09 -7.43
N ASP A 50 -19.70 -25.61 -6.27
CA ASP A 50 -20.18 -24.38 -5.62
C ASP A 50 -19.39 -23.14 -6.07
N GLY A 51 -18.46 -23.29 -7.03
CA GLY A 51 -17.68 -22.21 -7.60
C GLY A 51 -16.54 -21.73 -6.71
N ARG A 52 -16.09 -22.56 -5.76
CA ARG A 52 -14.95 -22.25 -4.87
C ARG A 52 -13.65 -22.74 -5.50
N LEU A 53 -12.60 -21.93 -5.46
CA LEU A 53 -11.29 -22.24 -6.05
C LEU A 53 -10.58 -23.34 -5.27
N VAL A 54 -10.62 -24.57 -5.77
CA VAL A 54 -10.07 -25.74 -5.06
C VAL A 54 -8.65 -26.05 -5.43
N SER A 55 -8.18 -25.69 -6.63
CA SER A 55 -6.81 -25.91 -7.07
C SER A 55 -6.38 -24.88 -8.10
N GLN A 56 -5.10 -24.51 -8.08
CA GLN A 56 -4.51 -23.62 -9.08
C GLN A 56 -3.05 -23.92 -9.37
N TRP A 57 -2.66 -23.73 -10.64
CA TRP A 57 -1.32 -23.99 -11.16
C TRP A 57 -0.75 -22.77 -11.87
N ASP A 58 0.53 -22.51 -11.68
CA ASP A 58 1.32 -21.64 -12.51
C ASP A 58 1.61 -22.29 -13.88
N ALA A 59 2.16 -21.50 -14.81
CA ALA A 59 2.39 -21.99 -16.16
C ALA A 59 3.44 -23.09 -16.27
N ARG A 60 4.36 -23.22 -15.31
CA ARG A 60 5.37 -24.28 -15.31
C ARG A 60 4.77 -25.60 -14.83
N LEU A 61 4.14 -25.59 -13.66
CA LEU A 61 3.55 -26.81 -13.10
C LEU A 61 2.40 -27.30 -13.97
N TRP A 62 1.57 -26.40 -14.52
CA TRP A 62 0.52 -26.79 -15.45
C TRP A 62 1.06 -27.44 -16.73
N ALA A 63 2.10 -26.87 -17.35
CA ALA A 63 2.71 -27.45 -18.54
C ALA A 63 3.28 -28.87 -18.28
N LEU A 64 3.85 -29.10 -17.09
CA LEU A 64 4.29 -30.43 -16.67
C LEU A 64 3.11 -31.39 -16.47
N THR A 65 2.01 -30.94 -15.86
CA THR A 65 0.77 -31.72 -15.73
C THR A 65 0.21 -32.10 -17.10
N GLU A 66 0.15 -31.17 -18.07
CA GLU A 66 -0.31 -31.45 -19.44
C GLU A 66 0.60 -32.46 -20.16
N ALA A 67 1.90 -32.45 -19.86
CA ALA A 67 2.86 -33.43 -20.38
C ALA A 67 2.79 -34.81 -19.69
N GLY A 68 1.87 -35.02 -18.75
CA GLY A 68 1.67 -36.28 -18.04
C GLY A 68 2.56 -36.47 -16.81
N ALA A 69 3.26 -35.43 -16.34
CA ALA A 69 4.02 -35.49 -15.10
C ALA A 69 3.09 -35.43 -13.88
N ALA A 70 3.38 -36.25 -12.87
CA ALA A 70 2.65 -36.24 -11.60
C ALA A 70 3.16 -35.12 -10.67
N VAL A 71 2.85 -33.87 -11.00
CA VAL A 71 3.19 -32.69 -10.21
C VAL A 71 1.96 -32.12 -9.49
N PRO A 72 2.11 -31.58 -8.26
CA PRO A 72 1.00 -30.98 -7.52
C PRO A 72 0.54 -29.63 -8.12
N ALA A 73 -0.67 -29.21 -7.75
CA ALA A 73 -1.10 -27.81 -7.90
C ALA A 73 -0.25 -26.90 -7.02
N ASN A 74 0.02 -25.66 -7.46
CA ASN A 74 0.72 -24.67 -6.64
C ASN A 74 -0.01 -24.48 -5.31
N GLN A 75 -1.33 -24.40 -5.36
CA GLN A 75 -2.17 -24.27 -4.18
C GLN A 75 -3.44 -25.10 -4.32
N THR A 76 -3.89 -25.66 -3.20
CA THR A 76 -5.18 -26.34 -3.06
C THR A 76 -5.90 -25.88 -1.80
N SER A 77 -7.21 -25.74 -1.86
CA SER A 77 -8.02 -25.29 -0.73
C SER A 77 -9.19 -26.24 -0.48
N VAL A 78 -9.49 -26.49 0.80
CA VAL A 78 -10.67 -27.23 1.25
C VAL A 78 -11.57 -26.28 2.01
N TYR A 79 -12.84 -26.28 1.65
CA TYR A 79 -13.84 -25.37 2.18
C TYR A 79 -14.86 -26.11 3.05
N GLY A 80 -15.36 -25.42 4.06
CA GLY A 80 -16.58 -25.80 4.76
C GLY A 80 -17.82 -25.44 3.94
N LEU A 81 -18.97 -25.96 4.36
CA LEU A 81 -20.27 -25.62 3.74
C LEU A 81 -20.60 -24.13 3.85
N SER A 82 -20.02 -23.42 4.83
CA SER A 82 -20.11 -21.96 4.99
C SER A 82 -19.18 -21.17 4.06
N HIS A 83 -18.54 -21.82 3.07
CA HIS A 83 -17.52 -21.24 2.19
C HIS A 83 -16.24 -20.78 2.90
N GLN A 84 -16.11 -21.05 4.19
CA GLN A 84 -14.88 -20.78 4.92
C GLN A 84 -13.77 -21.75 4.49
N VAL A 85 -12.56 -21.24 4.25
CA VAL A 85 -11.37 -22.07 4.04
C VAL A 85 -11.02 -22.79 5.34
N LEU A 86 -11.10 -24.12 5.33
CA LEU A 86 -10.73 -24.97 6.47
C LEU A 86 -9.27 -25.39 6.39
N SER A 87 -8.81 -25.71 5.18
CA SER A 87 -7.43 -26.09 4.89
C SER A 87 -6.97 -25.38 3.63
N HIS A 88 -5.74 -24.91 3.65
CA HIS A 88 -5.03 -24.38 2.50
C HIS A 88 -3.67 -25.07 2.43
N ASN A 89 -3.29 -25.55 1.26
CA ASN A 89 -2.00 -26.19 1.03
C ASN A 89 -1.30 -25.53 -0.15
N SER A 90 -0.07 -25.09 0.07
CA SER A 90 0.79 -24.48 -0.93
C SER A 90 2.07 -25.30 -1.07
N VAL A 91 2.51 -25.56 -2.30
CA VAL A 91 3.80 -26.21 -2.56
C VAL A 91 4.98 -25.35 -2.11
N ASP A 92 4.77 -24.03 -2.07
CA ASP A 92 5.76 -23.06 -1.63
C ASP A 92 5.71 -22.90 -0.11
N ALA A 93 4.52 -22.67 0.48
CA ALA A 93 4.35 -22.28 1.89
C ALA A 93 3.85 -23.41 2.84
N GLY A 94 3.68 -24.62 2.33
CA GLY A 94 3.14 -25.76 3.09
C GLY A 94 1.63 -25.67 3.32
N TRP A 95 1.10 -26.62 4.10
CA TRP A 95 -0.30 -26.65 4.49
C TRP A 95 -0.57 -25.92 5.80
N ARG A 96 -1.80 -25.42 5.93
CA ARG A 96 -2.35 -24.78 7.11
C ARG A 96 -3.83 -25.14 7.25
N VAL A 97 -4.21 -25.57 8.45
CA VAL A 97 -5.59 -25.85 8.82
C VAL A 97 -6.01 -24.85 9.89
N SER A 98 -7.20 -24.29 9.80
CA SER A 98 -7.75 -23.37 10.81
C SER A 98 -9.14 -23.81 11.21
N LEU A 99 -9.41 -23.77 12.52
CA LEU A 99 -10.74 -23.95 13.09
C LEU A 99 -11.21 -22.59 13.61
N SER A 100 -12.44 -22.21 13.27
CA SER A 100 -13.06 -20.96 13.72
C SER A 100 -14.33 -21.21 14.51
N THR A 101 -14.73 -20.22 15.29
CA THR A 101 -16.04 -20.15 15.93
C THR A 101 -17.13 -19.96 14.88
N GLU A 102 -18.39 -20.13 15.31
CA GLU A 102 -19.57 -19.78 14.52
C GLU A 102 -19.61 -18.30 14.08
N SER A 103 -18.94 -17.42 14.83
CA SER A 103 -18.84 -15.99 14.55
C SER A 103 -17.58 -15.62 13.76
N GLY A 104 -16.82 -16.61 13.27
CA GLY A 104 -15.68 -16.43 12.38
C GLY A 104 -14.33 -16.15 13.05
N GLN A 105 -14.26 -16.03 14.39
CA GLN A 105 -12.98 -15.89 15.09
C GLN A 105 -12.19 -17.20 15.01
N ILE A 106 -10.89 -17.11 14.73
CA ILE A 106 -10.02 -18.30 14.69
C ILE A 106 -9.78 -18.80 16.11
N LEU A 107 -10.14 -20.05 16.40
CA LEU A 107 -9.87 -20.71 17.68
C LEU A 107 -8.48 -21.33 17.72
N CYS A 108 -8.15 -22.08 16.69
CA CYS A 108 -6.83 -22.68 16.55
C CYS A 108 -6.42 -22.83 15.10
N ARG A 109 -5.11 -22.93 14.91
CA ARG A 109 -4.46 -23.12 13.63
C ARG A 109 -3.32 -24.11 13.78
N ARG A 110 -3.16 -24.99 12.80
CA ARG A 110 -2.00 -25.88 12.68
C ARG A 110 -1.34 -25.70 11.34
N ASP A 111 -0.01 -25.73 11.29
CA ASP A 111 0.78 -25.65 10.06
C ASP A 111 1.58 -26.91 9.75
N SER A 112 2.21 -26.93 8.58
CA SER A 112 2.98 -28.07 8.08
C SER A 112 4.29 -28.35 8.82
N ARG A 113 4.75 -27.45 9.70
CA ARG A 113 5.84 -27.71 10.65
C ARG A 113 5.34 -28.46 11.89
N GLY A 114 4.03 -28.61 12.02
CA GLY A 114 3.36 -29.14 13.22
C GLY A 114 3.28 -28.10 14.33
N SER A 115 3.33 -26.81 13.99
CA SER A 115 3.14 -25.72 14.93
C SER A 115 1.66 -25.48 15.14
N ASP A 116 1.24 -25.32 16.39
CA ASP A 116 -0.12 -24.97 16.77
C ASP A 116 -0.19 -23.54 17.31
N THR A 117 -1.21 -22.81 16.92
CA THR A 117 -1.59 -21.52 17.52
C THR A 117 -3.01 -21.63 18.05
N ARG A 118 -3.24 -21.15 19.27
CA ARG A 118 -4.56 -21.12 19.92
C ARG A 118 -4.85 -19.70 20.41
N TYR A 119 -6.10 -19.28 20.27
CA TYR A 119 -6.56 -17.95 20.67
C TYR A 119 -7.59 -18.06 21.79
N GLU A 120 -7.52 -17.14 22.74
CA GLU A 120 -8.56 -16.93 23.75
C GLU A 120 -9.20 -15.57 23.54
N TYR A 121 -10.51 -15.49 23.78
CA TYR A 121 -11.32 -14.30 23.60
C TYR A 121 -12.10 -13.99 24.87
N ASP A 122 -12.41 -12.71 25.09
CA ASP A 122 -13.36 -12.30 26.12
C ASP A 122 -14.81 -12.48 25.67
N ALA A 123 -15.77 -12.12 26.55
CA ALA A 123 -17.21 -12.21 26.25
C ALA A 123 -17.67 -11.28 25.09
N LEU A 124 -16.84 -10.33 24.66
CA LEU A 124 -17.07 -9.46 23.52
C LEU A 124 -16.32 -9.94 22.26
N LEU A 125 -15.79 -11.16 22.29
CA LEU A 125 -15.03 -11.79 21.21
C LEU A 125 -13.76 -11.02 20.82
N ARG A 126 -13.19 -10.25 21.75
CA ARG A 126 -11.89 -9.59 21.57
C ARG A 126 -10.78 -10.52 22.03
N PRO A 127 -9.65 -10.63 21.31
CA PRO A 127 -8.56 -11.52 21.69
C PRO A 127 -7.92 -11.05 22.99
N VAL A 128 -7.75 -11.97 23.95
CA VAL A 128 -7.12 -11.71 25.26
C VAL A 128 -5.80 -12.46 25.46
N ALA A 129 -5.59 -13.56 24.73
CA ALA A 129 -4.33 -14.29 24.75
C ALA A 129 -4.11 -15.07 23.46
N VAL A 130 -2.84 -15.23 23.09
CA VAL A 130 -2.40 -16.07 21.97
C VAL A 130 -1.37 -17.05 22.51
N PHE A 131 -1.58 -18.33 22.22
CA PHE A 131 -0.71 -19.42 22.63
C PHE A 131 -0.08 -20.06 21.40
N GLU A 132 1.18 -20.45 21.51
CA GLU A 132 1.90 -21.17 20.47
C GLU A 132 2.54 -22.44 21.04
N THR A 133 2.50 -23.52 20.25
CA THR A 133 3.09 -24.81 20.59
C THR A 133 3.87 -25.33 19.39
N ALA A 134 5.17 -25.57 19.55
CA ALA A 134 5.94 -26.30 18.54
C ALA A 134 5.59 -27.80 18.57
N ARG A 135 5.80 -28.54 17.47
CA ARG A 135 5.40 -29.95 17.29
C ARG A 135 5.68 -30.91 18.46
N LEU A 136 6.74 -30.68 19.23
CA LEU A 136 7.14 -31.47 20.41
C LEU A 136 7.49 -30.56 21.61
N GLY A 137 6.99 -29.33 21.61
CA GLY A 137 7.23 -28.33 22.65
C GLY A 137 6.07 -28.22 23.63
N SER A 138 6.30 -27.48 24.70
CA SER A 138 5.23 -27.02 25.60
C SER A 138 4.51 -25.81 25.00
N GLU A 139 3.21 -25.70 25.24
CA GLU A 139 2.43 -24.51 24.93
C GLU A 139 2.97 -23.31 25.72
N ARG A 140 3.06 -22.14 25.07
CA ARG A 140 3.46 -20.87 25.70
C ARG A 140 2.48 -19.77 25.33
N CYS A 141 2.13 -18.92 26.30
CA CYS A 141 1.36 -17.71 26.05
C CYS A 141 2.28 -16.63 25.46
N ILE A 142 2.26 -16.45 24.14
CA ILE A 142 3.18 -15.54 23.45
C ILE A 142 2.64 -14.10 23.35
N GLU A 143 1.32 -13.94 23.46
CA GLU A 143 0.68 -12.63 23.59
C GLU A 143 -0.38 -12.63 24.67
N ARG A 144 -0.53 -11.49 25.36
CA ARG A 144 -1.65 -11.23 26.28
C ARG A 144 -2.12 -9.78 26.12
N LEU A 145 -3.44 -9.60 26.01
CA LEU A 145 -4.07 -8.31 25.75
C LEU A 145 -5.01 -7.94 26.89
N GLN A 146 -5.00 -6.66 27.26
CA GLN A 146 -5.85 -6.11 28.30
C GLN A 146 -6.55 -4.85 27.79
N TYR A 147 -7.87 -4.81 27.97
CA TYR A 147 -8.72 -3.73 27.49
C TYR A 147 -9.22 -2.88 28.65
N ALA A 148 -9.33 -1.57 28.44
CA ALA A 148 -9.91 -0.68 29.44
C ALA A 148 -11.43 -0.81 29.49
N GLY A 149 -11.97 -0.70 30.71
CA GLY A 149 -13.40 -0.58 30.97
C GLY A 149 -13.92 0.83 30.69
N PRO A 150 -15.21 1.07 30.97
CA PRO A 150 -15.84 2.38 30.80
C PRO A 150 -15.70 3.28 32.04
N ASP A 151 -14.62 3.17 32.82
CA ASP A 151 -14.41 3.98 34.01
C ASP A 151 -13.95 5.42 33.69
N GLU A 152 -14.07 6.31 34.67
CA GLU A 152 -13.72 7.73 34.52
C GLU A 152 -12.25 7.95 34.11
N GLY A 153 -11.33 7.12 34.61
CA GLY A 153 -9.92 7.18 34.25
C GLY A 153 -9.70 6.84 32.77
N ALA A 154 -10.33 5.77 32.28
CA ALA A 154 -10.31 5.42 30.86
C ALA A 154 -11.01 6.47 29.99
N ALA A 155 -12.14 7.02 30.43
CA ALA A 155 -12.92 7.99 29.66
C ALA A 155 -12.17 9.31 29.45
N THR A 156 -11.53 9.83 30.51
CA THR A 156 -10.76 11.08 30.46
C THR A 156 -9.55 11.04 29.52
N HIS A 157 -9.07 9.84 29.17
CA HIS A 157 -7.93 9.61 28.28
C HIS A 157 -8.32 8.94 26.94
N ASN A 158 -9.63 8.86 26.63
CA ASN A 158 -10.20 8.22 25.44
C ASN A 158 -9.82 6.73 25.25
N LEU A 159 -9.70 6.00 26.36
CA LEU A 159 -9.25 4.60 26.38
C LEU A 159 -10.39 3.57 26.49
N CYS A 160 -11.62 3.98 26.77
CA CYS A 160 -12.76 3.05 26.95
C CYS A 160 -12.85 2.02 25.80
N GLY A 161 -12.79 0.73 26.14
CA GLY A 161 -12.88 -0.37 25.19
C GLY A 161 -11.62 -0.65 24.35
N ARG A 162 -10.57 0.18 24.46
CA ARG A 162 -9.29 0.00 23.76
C ARG A 162 -8.38 -0.99 24.46
N CYS A 163 -7.50 -1.63 23.69
CA CYS A 163 -6.38 -2.38 24.24
C CYS A 163 -5.39 -1.38 24.86
N VAL A 164 -5.26 -1.39 26.18
CA VAL A 164 -4.39 -0.48 26.95
C VAL A 164 -3.06 -1.12 27.30
N ARG A 165 -2.96 -2.44 27.25
CA ARG A 165 -1.70 -3.18 27.41
C ARG A 165 -1.71 -4.40 26.49
N HIS A 166 -0.65 -4.51 25.69
CA HIS A 166 -0.36 -5.64 24.83
C HIS A 166 1.03 -6.17 25.20
N ASP A 167 1.05 -7.31 25.88
CA ASP A 167 2.27 -8.08 26.07
C ASP A 167 2.48 -8.91 24.80
N ASP A 168 3.51 -8.60 24.02
CA ASP A 168 3.84 -9.16 22.71
C ASP A 168 5.16 -9.97 22.77
N PRO A 169 5.61 -10.63 21.69
CA PRO A 169 6.84 -11.43 21.70
C PRO A 169 8.12 -10.65 22.05
N ALA A 170 8.10 -9.31 22.00
CA ALA A 170 9.24 -8.45 22.25
C ALA A 170 9.17 -7.70 23.61
N GLY A 171 8.04 -7.73 24.31
CA GLY A 171 7.84 -7.10 25.62
C GLY A 171 6.42 -6.59 25.79
N SER A 172 6.23 -5.44 26.44
CA SER A 172 4.90 -4.87 26.67
C SER A 172 4.78 -3.49 26.04
N GLN A 173 3.68 -3.25 25.34
CA GLN A 173 3.28 -1.94 24.85
C GLN A 173 2.03 -1.48 25.58
N MET A 174 2.03 -0.23 26.06
CA MET A 174 0.92 0.33 26.83
C MET A 174 0.45 1.63 26.18
N VAL A 175 -0.85 1.75 25.96
CA VAL A 175 -1.49 2.97 25.47
C VAL A 175 -2.00 3.76 26.68
N LEU A 176 -1.43 4.93 26.89
CA LEU A 176 -1.66 5.76 28.07
C LEU A 176 -2.66 6.89 27.76
N GLU A 177 -2.72 7.36 26.52
CA GLU A 177 -3.62 8.43 26.10
C GLU A 177 -3.92 8.31 24.60
N ALA A 178 -5.19 8.54 24.23
CA ALA A 178 -5.63 8.64 22.85
C ALA A 178 -6.33 9.97 22.57
N GLY A 179 -6.25 10.44 21.33
CA GLY A 179 -6.90 11.66 20.86
C GLY A 179 -8.36 11.42 20.50
N LEU A 180 -9.10 12.50 20.30
CA LEU A 180 -10.53 12.45 19.91
C LEU A 180 -10.75 11.75 18.56
N ASN A 181 -9.79 11.86 17.64
CA ASN A 181 -9.79 11.13 16.36
C ASN A 181 -9.32 9.67 16.49
N GLY A 182 -8.97 9.24 17.70
CA GLY A 182 -8.51 7.90 18.02
C GLY A 182 -7.03 7.62 17.80
N SER A 183 -6.23 8.61 17.43
CA SER A 183 -4.77 8.50 17.34
C SER A 183 -4.14 8.30 18.72
N ILE A 184 -3.00 7.60 18.79
CA ILE A 184 -2.28 7.38 20.05
C ILE A 184 -1.47 8.64 20.37
N LEU A 185 -1.77 9.32 21.47
CA LEU A 185 -1.07 10.54 21.90
C LEU A 185 0.09 10.23 22.82
N PHE A 186 -0.05 9.20 23.66
CA PHE A 186 0.97 8.82 24.63
C PHE A 186 0.99 7.32 24.81
N GLN A 187 2.18 6.74 24.66
CA GLN A 187 2.40 5.31 24.85
C GLN A 187 3.75 5.04 25.50
N SER A 188 3.85 3.88 26.14
CA SER A 188 5.12 3.32 26.63
C SER A 188 5.39 1.96 25.98
N ARG A 189 6.67 1.62 25.86
CA ARG A 189 7.11 0.27 25.52
C ARG A 189 8.20 -0.19 26.48
N HIS A 190 8.06 -1.43 26.95
CA HIS A 190 9.08 -2.14 27.72
C HIS A 190 9.55 -3.32 26.88
N PHE A 191 10.86 -3.54 26.80
CA PHE A 191 11.39 -4.76 26.20
C PHE A 191 11.50 -5.88 27.24
N LEU A 192 11.55 -7.12 26.76
CA LEU A 192 11.92 -8.25 27.61
C LEU A 192 13.34 -8.10 28.15
N SER A 193 13.51 -8.46 29.43
CA SER A 193 14.81 -8.48 30.10
C SER A 193 15.75 -9.55 29.57
N THR A 194 15.22 -10.57 28.88
CA THR A 194 15.98 -11.65 28.26
C THR A 194 15.71 -11.73 26.76
N GLU A 195 16.52 -12.51 26.04
CA GLU A 195 16.40 -12.73 24.60
C GLU A 195 15.50 -13.95 24.27
N ALA A 196 15.00 -14.65 25.30
CA ALA A 196 14.12 -15.79 25.13
C ALA A 196 12.70 -15.35 24.79
N GLN A 197 12.00 -16.18 24.01
CA GLN A 197 10.57 -16.01 23.76
C GLN A 197 9.79 -16.06 25.08
N PRO A 198 8.82 -15.15 25.30
CA PRO A 198 8.09 -15.09 26.56
C PRO A 198 7.09 -16.24 26.70
N ASP A 199 6.71 -16.49 27.94
CA ASP A 199 5.51 -17.23 28.30
C ASP A 199 4.75 -16.38 29.33
N TRP A 200 3.81 -15.57 28.85
CA TRP A 200 3.18 -14.50 29.61
C TRP A 200 2.24 -15.04 30.69
N PRO A 201 2.62 -14.96 31.98
CA PRO A 201 1.78 -15.45 33.06
C PRO A 201 0.51 -14.59 33.17
N LEU A 202 -0.55 -15.18 33.75
CA LEU A 202 -1.82 -14.47 33.94
C LEU A 202 -1.67 -13.26 34.91
N PRO A 203 -0.98 -13.37 36.07
CA PRO A 203 -0.87 -12.24 37.00
C PRO A 203 0.06 -11.15 36.47
N GLU A 204 -0.43 -9.91 36.48
CA GLU A 204 0.31 -8.77 35.94
C GLU A 204 1.66 -8.50 36.61
N ALA A 205 1.74 -8.67 37.93
CA ALA A 205 2.98 -8.50 38.68
C ALA A 205 4.09 -9.45 38.19
N GLN A 206 3.73 -10.68 37.80
CA GLN A 206 4.68 -11.64 37.25
C GLN A 206 5.09 -11.29 35.81
N ARG A 207 4.15 -10.75 35.00
CA ARG A 207 4.48 -10.21 33.67
C ARG A 207 5.52 -9.09 33.77
N ASN A 208 5.34 -8.16 34.71
CA ASN A 208 6.25 -7.05 34.93
C ASN A 208 7.66 -7.52 35.34
N GLY A 209 7.77 -8.66 36.01
CA GLY A 209 9.06 -9.28 36.35
C GLY A 209 9.86 -9.80 35.15
N LEU A 210 9.23 -9.97 33.97
CA LEU A 210 9.91 -10.38 32.74
C LEU A 210 10.46 -9.18 31.94
N LEU A 211 10.01 -7.96 32.25
CA LEU A 211 10.34 -6.74 31.52
C LEU A 211 11.61 -6.09 32.06
N GLU A 212 12.27 -5.31 31.21
CA GLU A 212 13.31 -4.40 31.67
C GLU A 212 12.75 -3.40 32.71
N PRO A 213 13.51 -3.11 33.79
CA PRO A 213 13.05 -2.24 34.86
C PRO A 213 12.95 -0.78 34.40
N GLY A 214 12.21 0.04 35.16
CA GLY A 214 12.03 1.46 34.91
C GLY A 214 10.66 1.78 34.31
N ALA A 215 10.53 2.96 33.69
CA ALA A 215 9.28 3.44 33.08
C ALA A 215 9.09 3.02 31.61
N GLY A 216 10.02 2.24 31.07
CA GLY A 216 10.06 1.92 29.65
C GLY A 216 10.48 3.10 28.78
N VAL A 217 10.40 2.92 27.46
CA VAL A 217 10.59 3.97 26.47
C VAL A 217 9.26 4.65 26.19
N LEU A 218 9.22 5.97 26.30
CA LEU A 218 8.00 6.78 26.16
C LEU A 218 7.94 7.44 24.79
N THR A 219 6.75 7.57 24.20
CA THR A 219 6.60 8.33 22.96
C THR A 219 5.36 9.19 23.06
N ARG A 220 5.47 10.48 22.72
CA ARG A 220 4.35 11.42 22.70
C ARG A 220 4.13 11.97 21.31
N GLN A 221 2.86 12.11 20.93
CA GLN A 221 2.46 12.62 19.64
C GLN A 221 1.34 13.66 19.83
N GLN A 222 1.30 14.64 18.94
CA GLN A 222 0.23 15.62 18.85
C GLN A 222 -0.25 15.69 17.41
N PHE A 223 -1.57 15.68 17.23
CA PHE A 223 -2.20 15.67 15.93
C PHE A 223 -3.09 16.89 15.74
N GLY A 224 -3.22 17.32 14.48
CA GLY A 224 -4.23 18.27 14.05
C GLY A 224 -5.64 17.67 14.12
N ALA A 225 -6.65 18.51 13.95
CA ALA A 225 -8.06 18.09 14.00
C ALA A 225 -8.41 17.05 12.93
N LEU A 226 -7.74 17.10 11.77
CA LEU A 226 -7.93 16.14 10.67
C LEU A 226 -7.01 14.91 10.78
N GLY A 227 -6.15 14.86 11.81
CA GLY A 227 -5.26 13.73 12.07
C GLY A 227 -3.85 13.87 11.50
N GLU A 228 -3.43 15.07 11.05
CA GLU A 228 -2.04 15.30 10.66
C GLU A 228 -1.11 15.28 11.87
N LEU A 229 0.03 14.57 11.81
CA LEU A 229 1.01 14.54 12.90
C LEU A 229 1.76 15.88 12.97
N LEU A 230 1.46 16.70 13.98
CA LEU A 230 2.05 18.03 14.17
C LEU A 230 3.35 17.97 14.97
N VAL A 231 3.38 17.16 16.01
CA VAL A 231 4.54 17.01 16.90
C VAL A 231 4.74 15.54 17.22
N HIS A 232 5.97 15.08 17.15
CA HIS A 232 6.40 13.77 17.61
C HIS A 232 7.59 13.95 18.55
N ILE A 233 7.49 13.38 19.75
CA ILE A 233 8.55 13.35 20.75
C ILE A 233 8.92 11.90 20.96
N ASP A 234 10.15 11.55 20.60
CA ASP A 234 10.67 10.20 20.72
C ASP A 234 11.06 9.82 22.15
N ALA A 235 11.57 8.60 22.32
CA ALA A 235 11.94 8.05 23.61
C ALA A 235 13.13 8.71 24.31
N LYS A 236 13.87 9.57 23.60
CA LYS A 236 15.00 10.32 24.16
C LYS A 236 14.69 11.82 24.29
N GLY A 237 13.46 12.22 23.94
CA GLY A 237 12.97 13.58 24.11
C GLY A 237 13.27 14.49 22.92
N HIS A 238 13.80 13.97 21.80
CA HIS A 238 13.92 14.78 20.59
C HIS A 238 12.54 15.04 20.02
N ARG A 239 12.33 16.28 19.58
CA ARG A 239 11.04 16.76 19.11
C ARG A 239 11.09 17.06 17.62
N GLN A 240 10.31 16.32 16.86
CA GLN A 240 10.02 16.62 15.46
C GLN A 240 8.74 17.46 15.40
N ARG A 241 8.75 18.55 14.62
CA ARG A 241 7.59 19.42 14.41
C ARG A 241 7.34 19.61 12.92
N SER A 242 6.12 19.30 12.49
CA SER A 242 5.68 19.40 11.10
C SER A 242 4.63 20.50 10.94
N VAL A 243 4.72 21.21 9.82
CA VAL A 243 3.74 22.22 9.39
C VAL A 243 3.17 21.76 8.06
N TYR A 244 1.86 21.95 7.87
CA TYR A 244 1.13 21.50 6.69
C TYR A 244 0.57 22.70 5.91
N THR A 245 0.36 22.50 4.61
CA THR A 245 -0.31 23.47 3.73
C THR A 245 -1.82 23.52 4.03
N VAL A 246 -2.53 24.49 3.45
CA VAL A 246 -3.99 24.56 3.52
C VAL A 246 -4.68 23.31 2.96
N ALA A 247 -4.01 22.55 2.09
CA ALA A 247 -4.48 21.28 1.53
C ALA A 247 -4.13 20.06 2.41
N GLY A 248 -3.55 20.25 3.60
CA GLY A 248 -3.16 19.16 4.50
C GLY A 248 -1.90 18.41 4.07
N GLN A 249 -1.12 18.94 3.12
CA GLN A 249 0.13 18.33 2.67
C GLN A 249 1.32 18.85 3.50
N LEU A 250 2.35 18.03 3.73
CA LEU A 250 3.51 18.46 4.52
C LEU A 250 4.23 19.63 3.83
N PHE A 251 4.43 20.74 4.54
CA PHE A 251 5.12 21.93 4.02
C PHE A 251 6.55 22.04 4.55
N SER A 252 6.75 21.83 5.86
CA SER A 252 8.07 21.93 6.48
C SER A 252 8.19 21.04 7.71
N THR A 253 9.41 20.66 8.04
CA THR A 253 9.73 19.86 9.23
C THR A 253 10.94 20.42 9.93
N LYS A 254 10.86 20.51 11.26
CA LYS A 254 11.94 20.92 12.15
C LYS A 254 12.25 19.84 13.17
N LEU A 255 13.49 19.81 13.62
CA LEU A 255 13.97 18.94 14.68
C LEU A 255 14.55 19.78 15.80
N GLN A 256 14.15 19.51 17.03
CA GLN A 256 14.84 19.96 18.23
C GLN A 256 15.43 18.74 18.92
N LEU A 257 16.76 18.65 18.97
CA LEU A 257 17.40 17.64 19.81
C LEU A 257 17.18 18.01 21.29
N MET A 258 17.13 17.00 22.17
CA MET A 258 16.87 17.25 23.58
C MET A 258 17.94 18.17 24.18
N GLY A 259 17.52 19.32 24.72
CA GLY A 259 18.42 20.34 25.29
C GLY A 259 19.02 21.33 24.28
N GLU A 260 18.80 21.13 22.98
CA GLU A 260 19.35 21.96 21.91
C GLU A 260 18.32 22.92 21.30
N ALA A 261 18.81 23.83 20.45
CA ALA A 261 17.96 24.70 19.65
C ALA A 261 17.26 23.92 18.51
N GLU A 262 16.09 24.41 18.10
CA GLU A 262 15.36 23.86 16.96
C GLU A 262 16.08 24.20 15.64
N GLN A 263 16.30 23.19 14.80
CA GLN A 263 16.88 23.30 13.47
C GLN A 263 15.88 22.90 12.38
N ALA A 264 15.96 23.53 11.22
CA ALA A 264 15.15 23.15 10.07
C ALA A 264 15.73 21.88 9.42
N ILE A 265 14.86 20.92 9.12
CA ILE A 265 15.21 19.70 8.38
C ILE A 265 14.67 19.79 6.95
N PHE A 266 13.43 20.27 6.80
CA PHE A 266 12.86 20.69 5.53
C PHE A 266 12.25 22.07 5.70
N THR A 267 12.59 22.99 4.79
CA THR A 267 12.15 24.39 4.87
C THR A 267 10.90 24.65 4.03
N ALA A 268 10.76 23.97 2.90
CA ALA A 268 9.61 24.05 2.02
C ALA A 268 9.48 22.74 1.21
N VAL A 269 8.24 22.30 1.01
CA VAL A 269 7.84 21.23 0.09
C VAL A 269 6.58 21.70 -0.63
N SER A 270 6.55 21.56 -1.95
CA SER A 270 5.41 21.89 -2.80
C SER A 270 5.05 20.74 -3.72
N TYR A 271 3.80 20.73 -4.18
CA TYR A 271 3.18 19.58 -4.82
C TYR A 271 2.52 19.96 -6.14
N SER A 272 2.44 18.98 -7.05
CA SER A 272 1.65 19.03 -8.27
C SER A 272 0.16 19.06 -7.97
N ALA A 273 -0.66 19.33 -8.99
CA ALA A 273 -2.11 19.23 -8.90
C ALA A 273 -2.61 17.82 -8.52
N PHE A 274 -1.83 16.78 -8.80
CA PHE A 274 -2.13 15.39 -8.41
C PHE A 274 -1.63 15.02 -7.01
N GLY A 275 -0.89 15.94 -6.37
CA GLY A 275 -0.35 15.79 -5.02
C GLY A 275 1.03 15.13 -4.97
N ASP A 276 1.75 15.06 -6.09
CA ASP A 276 3.12 14.57 -6.17
C ASP A 276 4.11 15.67 -5.76
N ILE A 277 5.25 15.34 -5.16
CA ILE A 277 6.23 16.35 -4.75
C ILE A 277 6.96 16.87 -5.98
N GLU A 278 6.76 18.15 -6.29
CA GLU A 278 7.44 18.85 -7.40
C GLU A 278 8.73 19.52 -6.94
N HIS A 279 8.73 20.13 -5.76
CA HIS A 279 9.91 20.84 -5.24
C HIS A 279 10.05 20.66 -3.73
N GLU A 280 11.27 20.43 -3.28
CA GLU A 280 11.63 20.40 -1.85
C GLU A 280 12.94 21.14 -1.59
N THR A 281 13.05 21.78 -0.43
CA THR A 281 14.29 22.42 0.03
C THR A 281 14.66 21.90 1.42
N ALA A 282 15.76 21.16 1.46
CA ALA A 282 16.33 20.60 2.68
C ALA A 282 16.94 21.70 3.57
N GLY A 283 17.09 21.42 4.86
CA GLY A 283 17.66 22.33 5.86
C GLY A 283 19.12 22.71 5.61
N ASN A 284 19.86 21.92 4.83
CA ASN A 284 21.21 22.23 4.36
C ASN A 284 21.24 23.11 3.09
N GLY A 285 20.08 23.58 2.62
CA GLY A 285 19.95 24.45 1.45
C GLY A 285 19.98 23.73 0.10
N VAL A 286 19.98 22.39 0.08
CA VAL A 286 19.82 21.62 -1.18
C VAL A 286 18.37 21.69 -1.63
N SER A 287 18.15 22.08 -2.89
CA SER A 287 16.85 22.09 -3.54
C SER A 287 16.73 20.89 -4.48
N SER A 288 15.65 20.13 -4.38
CA SER A 288 15.31 19.05 -5.30
C SER A 288 14.05 19.39 -6.09
N HIS A 289 14.02 19.01 -7.37
CA HIS A 289 12.92 19.24 -8.29
C HIS A 289 12.58 17.95 -9.05
N SER A 290 11.31 17.55 -9.00
CA SER A 290 10.74 16.42 -9.73
C SER A 290 9.93 16.93 -10.90
N CYS A 291 10.23 16.47 -12.11
CA CYS A 291 9.48 16.82 -13.31
C CYS A 291 8.61 15.65 -13.74
N TYR A 292 7.31 15.87 -13.86
CA TYR A 292 6.33 14.85 -14.27
C TYR A 292 5.79 15.14 -15.67
N SER A 293 5.46 14.08 -16.39
CA SER A 293 4.82 14.19 -17.70
C SER A 293 3.38 14.71 -17.53
N PRO A 294 2.99 15.80 -18.21
CA PRO A 294 1.62 16.32 -18.10
C PRO A 294 0.56 15.39 -18.70
N ILE A 295 0.97 14.45 -19.57
CA ILE A 295 0.06 13.53 -20.27
C ILE A 295 -0.29 12.32 -19.40
N ASN A 296 0.67 11.80 -18.64
CA ASN A 296 0.52 10.50 -17.96
C ASN A 296 1.04 10.46 -16.52
N GLY A 297 1.47 11.60 -15.95
CA GLY A 297 1.94 11.72 -14.57
C GLY A 297 3.25 11.01 -14.24
N ARG A 298 3.95 10.42 -15.23
CA ARG A 298 5.20 9.70 -14.97
C ARG A 298 6.34 10.66 -14.64
N LEU A 299 7.19 10.27 -13.68
CA LEU A 299 8.40 11.00 -13.33
C LEU A 299 9.42 10.95 -14.47
N GLU A 300 9.65 12.08 -15.13
CA GLU A 300 10.60 12.19 -16.24
C GLU A 300 12.00 12.62 -15.77
N GLN A 301 12.09 13.46 -14.74
CA GLN A 301 13.38 13.95 -14.21
C GLN A 301 13.40 14.14 -12.70
N LEU A 302 14.55 13.86 -12.08
CA LEU A 302 14.89 14.24 -10.71
C LEU A 302 16.17 15.07 -10.71
N ILE A 303 16.10 16.29 -10.20
CA ILE A 303 17.20 17.25 -10.22
C ILE A 303 17.46 17.74 -8.80
N ALA A 304 18.71 17.66 -8.32
CA ALA A 304 19.10 18.21 -7.03
C ALA A 304 20.29 19.15 -7.17
N ARG A 305 20.22 20.32 -6.54
CA ARG A 305 21.24 21.38 -6.59
C ARG A 305 21.55 21.92 -5.21
N LYS A 306 22.81 22.31 -4.99
CA LYS A 306 23.17 23.15 -3.85
C LYS A 306 22.66 24.58 -4.04
N ALA A 307 22.62 25.34 -2.95
CA ALA A 307 22.29 26.77 -2.97
C ALA A 307 23.19 27.61 -3.89
N ASP A 308 24.44 27.19 -4.13
CA ASP A 308 25.37 27.84 -5.06
C ASP A 308 25.16 27.47 -6.55
N GLY A 309 24.15 26.65 -6.84
CA GLY A 309 23.80 26.16 -8.17
C GLY A 309 24.53 24.87 -8.60
N THR A 310 25.47 24.36 -7.80
CA THR A 310 26.19 23.11 -8.08
C THR A 310 25.22 21.94 -8.22
N LEU A 311 25.28 21.28 -9.37
CA LEU A 311 24.43 20.12 -9.67
C LEU A 311 24.95 18.87 -8.92
N LEU A 312 24.09 18.25 -8.11
CA LEU A 312 24.41 17.07 -7.32
C LEU A 312 23.93 15.77 -7.97
N GLN A 313 22.72 15.83 -8.54
CA GLN A 313 22.01 14.73 -9.17
C GLN A 313 21.15 15.29 -10.30
N HIS A 314 21.10 14.59 -11.45
CA HIS A 314 20.16 14.90 -12.52
C HIS A 314 19.79 13.60 -13.25
N LEU A 315 18.82 12.87 -12.70
CA LEU A 315 18.31 11.64 -13.30
C LEU A 315 17.25 11.98 -14.35
N THR A 316 17.38 11.42 -15.55
CA THR A 316 16.39 11.48 -16.61
C THR A 316 15.92 10.06 -16.95
N TYR A 317 14.61 9.88 -16.95
CA TYR A 317 13.95 8.60 -17.19
C TYR A 317 13.38 8.54 -18.59
N SER A 318 13.44 7.37 -19.21
CA SER A 318 12.73 7.10 -20.46
C SER A 318 11.94 5.81 -20.33
N PHE A 319 10.75 5.81 -20.93
CA PHE A 319 9.77 4.75 -20.75
C PHE A 319 9.40 4.10 -22.08
N ASP A 320 8.98 2.84 -22.02
CA ASP A 320 8.17 2.25 -23.07
C ASP A 320 6.68 2.70 -22.96
N PRO A 321 5.81 2.37 -23.94
CA PRO A 321 4.41 2.78 -23.91
C PRO A 321 3.68 2.31 -22.66
N VAL A 322 3.95 1.09 -22.18
CA VAL A 322 3.26 0.55 -21.00
C VAL A 322 3.77 1.17 -19.71
N GLY A 323 4.98 1.73 -19.70
CA GLY A 323 5.60 2.47 -18.60
C GLY A 323 6.75 1.74 -17.91
N ASN A 324 7.39 0.76 -18.53
CA ASN A 324 8.66 0.24 -18.03
C ASN A 324 9.78 1.23 -18.33
N ILE A 325 10.70 1.42 -17.39
CA ILE A 325 11.86 2.31 -17.58
C ILE A 325 12.89 1.60 -18.46
N ILE A 326 13.14 2.14 -19.65
CA ILE A 326 14.12 1.58 -20.60
C ILE A 326 15.51 2.22 -20.49
N SER A 327 15.60 3.41 -19.87
CA SER A 327 16.89 4.01 -19.55
C SER A 327 16.82 5.02 -18.41
N ILE A 328 17.92 5.12 -17.67
CA ILE A 328 18.17 6.16 -16.67
C ILE A 328 19.52 6.81 -16.97
N ARG A 329 19.54 8.13 -17.16
CA ARG A 329 20.77 8.91 -17.37
C ARG A 329 20.99 9.87 -16.21
N ASP A 330 22.19 9.88 -15.62
CA ASP A 330 22.59 10.89 -14.63
C ASP A 330 23.47 11.97 -15.28
N SER A 331 22.86 13.06 -15.69
CA SER A 331 23.53 14.18 -16.36
C SER A 331 24.40 15.03 -15.42
N SER A 332 24.40 14.73 -14.11
CA SER A 332 25.33 15.37 -13.15
C SER A 332 26.75 14.81 -13.21
N LYS A 333 26.95 13.67 -13.89
CA LYS A 333 28.26 12.99 -13.96
C LYS A 333 28.87 13.13 -15.36
N PRO A 334 30.20 13.30 -15.48
CA PRO A 334 30.86 13.34 -16.78
C PRO A 334 30.95 11.94 -17.40
N VAL A 335 31.00 11.89 -18.73
CA VAL A 335 31.47 10.70 -19.47
C VAL A 335 32.96 10.55 -19.19
N ARG A 336 33.40 9.33 -18.85
CA ARG A 336 34.82 9.04 -18.59
C ARG A 336 35.35 8.06 -19.63
N TYR A 337 36.57 8.30 -20.08
CA TYR A 337 37.25 7.39 -21.01
C TYR A 337 38.38 6.68 -20.28
N PHE A 338 38.35 5.35 -20.27
CA PHE A 338 39.38 4.56 -19.63
C PHE A 338 39.50 3.17 -20.26
N LYS A 339 40.73 2.69 -20.51
CA LYS A 339 41.03 1.40 -21.16
C LYS A 339 40.11 1.08 -22.36
N ASN A 340 40.05 2.00 -23.33
CA ASN A 340 39.23 1.89 -24.54
C ASN A 340 37.73 1.70 -24.31
N GLN A 341 37.22 2.08 -23.13
CA GLN A 341 35.79 2.14 -22.83
C GLN A 341 35.34 3.61 -22.65
N SER A 342 34.16 3.92 -23.17
CA SER A 342 33.38 5.10 -22.77
C SER A 342 32.45 4.69 -21.62
N ILE A 343 32.72 5.21 -20.43
CA ILE A 343 31.93 4.98 -19.21
C ILE A 343 30.95 6.14 -19.08
N GLU A 344 29.77 5.95 -19.65
CA GLU A 344 28.68 6.90 -19.56
C GLU A 344 27.85 6.70 -18.29
N PRO A 345 27.31 7.78 -17.69
CA PRO A 345 26.33 7.68 -16.61
C PRO A 345 24.93 7.31 -17.14
N LEU A 346 24.87 6.26 -17.96
CA LEU A 346 23.66 5.74 -18.60
C LEU A 346 23.49 4.28 -18.21
N SER A 347 22.31 3.94 -17.70
CA SER A 347 21.84 2.57 -17.56
C SER A 347 20.73 2.33 -18.57
N THR A 348 20.74 1.17 -19.23
CA THR A 348 19.67 0.77 -20.17
C THR A 348 19.09 -0.58 -19.79
N TYR A 349 17.81 -0.77 -20.07
CA TYR A 349 17.05 -1.94 -19.65
C TYR A 349 16.21 -2.48 -20.82
N ARG A 350 16.13 -3.80 -20.93
CA ARG A 350 15.21 -4.49 -21.84
C ARG A 350 14.34 -5.46 -21.08
N TYR A 351 13.12 -5.60 -21.56
CA TYR A 351 12.12 -6.48 -20.98
C TYR A 351 11.62 -7.50 -22.02
N ASP A 352 11.14 -8.65 -21.56
CA ASP A 352 10.37 -9.57 -22.39
C ASP A 352 8.90 -9.12 -22.52
N THR A 353 8.08 -9.90 -23.24
CA THR A 353 6.65 -9.59 -23.42
C THR A 353 5.80 -9.75 -22.15
N LEU A 354 6.36 -10.32 -21.08
CA LEU A 354 5.76 -10.38 -19.75
C LEU A 354 6.26 -9.26 -18.83
N TYR A 355 7.06 -8.33 -19.37
CA TYR A 355 7.68 -7.20 -18.67
C TYR A 355 8.68 -7.61 -17.56
N GLN A 356 9.28 -8.80 -17.70
CA GLN A 356 10.40 -9.22 -16.86
C GLN A 356 11.70 -8.63 -17.40
N LEU A 357 12.58 -8.15 -16.52
CA LEU A 357 13.86 -7.56 -16.91
C LEU A 357 14.78 -8.65 -17.48
N VAL A 358 15.09 -8.62 -18.78
CA VAL A 358 15.93 -9.65 -19.43
C VAL A 358 17.37 -9.19 -19.68
N GLU A 359 17.60 -7.88 -19.71
CA GLU A 359 18.94 -7.31 -19.87
C GLU A 359 19.02 -5.94 -19.16
N ALA A 360 20.16 -5.69 -18.51
CA ALA A 360 20.48 -4.40 -17.91
C ALA A 360 21.95 -4.05 -18.12
N THR A 361 22.23 -2.78 -18.41
CA THR A 361 23.58 -2.23 -18.46
C THR A 361 23.77 -1.14 -17.41
N GLY A 362 25.02 -0.91 -17.03
CA GLY A 362 25.34 0.17 -16.10
C GLY A 362 26.83 0.22 -15.79
N ARG A 363 27.15 0.78 -14.62
CA ARG A 363 28.53 0.95 -14.13
C ARG A 363 28.73 0.24 -12.80
N GLU A 364 29.90 -0.33 -12.61
CA GLU A 364 30.31 -1.05 -11.41
C GLU A 364 31.75 -0.71 -11.00
N SER A 365 32.13 -1.11 -9.79
CA SER A 365 33.50 -1.00 -9.30
C SER A 365 34.41 -1.99 -10.01
N ARG A 366 35.58 -1.53 -10.50
CA ARG A 366 36.59 -2.44 -11.09
C ARG A 366 37.12 -3.50 -10.11
N ALA A 367 37.03 -3.22 -8.81
CA ALA A 367 37.63 -4.04 -7.77
C ALA A 367 36.72 -5.18 -7.27
N GLY A 368 35.52 -5.39 -7.83
CA GLY A 368 34.70 -6.52 -7.43
C GLY A 368 33.44 -6.73 -8.26
N GLY A 369 33.03 -7.99 -8.39
CA GLY A 369 31.70 -8.39 -8.88
C GLY A 369 30.64 -8.48 -7.77
N GLN A 370 29.39 -8.76 -8.15
CA GLN A 370 28.25 -8.92 -7.24
C GLN A 370 28.48 -10.06 -6.23
N LYS A 371 28.78 -9.70 -4.98
CA LYS A 371 28.95 -10.62 -3.85
C LYS A 371 27.89 -10.37 -2.78
N ARG A 372 27.75 -11.30 -1.85
CA ARG A 372 26.94 -11.12 -0.64
C ARG A 372 27.53 -9.99 0.21
N GLY A 373 26.68 -9.04 0.60
CA GLY A 373 27.08 -7.88 1.41
C GLY A 373 27.65 -6.72 0.58
N LEU A 374 28.36 -5.81 1.26
CA LEU A 374 28.88 -4.58 0.66
C LEU A 374 30.26 -4.79 0.01
N PRO A 375 30.54 -4.16 -1.15
CA PRO A 375 31.90 -4.06 -1.64
C PRO A 375 32.76 -3.18 -0.72
N VAL A 376 34.08 -3.28 -0.87
CA VAL A 376 35.01 -2.40 -0.15
C VAL A 376 34.77 -0.95 -0.55
N LEU A 377 34.62 -0.07 0.46
CA LEU A 377 34.46 1.36 0.24
C LEU A 377 35.64 1.92 -0.57
N LYS A 378 35.33 2.66 -1.62
CA LYS A 378 36.32 3.41 -2.40
C LYS A 378 36.38 4.88 -1.96
N PRO A 379 37.52 5.56 -2.16
CA PRO A 379 37.55 7.02 -2.12
C PRO A 379 36.52 7.57 -3.12
N ILE A 380 36.05 8.80 -2.87
CA ILE A 380 35.10 9.48 -3.76
C ILE A 380 35.56 9.38 -5.22
N LEU A 381 34.60 9.02 -6.08
CA LEU A 381 34.82 8.64 -7.46
C LEU A 381 35.34 9.81 -8.29
N THR A 382 36.62 10.12 -8.18
CA THR A 382 37.32 11.20 -8.89
C THR A 382 38.19 10.67 -10.01
N ASP A 383 38.61 9.40 -9.94
CA ASP A 383 39.49 8.76 -10.93
C ASP A 383 38.68 7.93 -11.96
N PRO A 384 38.95 8.08 -13.28
CA PRO A 384 38.38 7.22 -14.32
C PRO A 384 38.63 5.71 -14.16
N ASP A 385 39.72 5.26 -13.53
CA ASP A 385 40.03 3.82 -13.31
C ASP A 385 39.19 3.19 -12.19
N GLN A 386 38.27 3.90 -11.55
CA GLN A 386 37.50 3.31 -10.44
C GLN A 386 36.29 2.49 -10.92
N LEU A 387 35.77 2.77 -12.12
CA LEU A 387 34.56 2.16 -12.65
C LEU A 387 34.82 1.37 -13.95
N ALA A 388 33.92 0.44 -14.25
CA ALA A 388 33.82 -0.24 -15.53
C ALA A 388 32.34 -0.38 -15.93
N ASN A 389 32.08 -0.56 -17.23
CA ASN A 389 30.75 -0.89 -17.71
C ASN A 389 30.44 -2.36 -17.42
N TYR A 390 29.17 -2.66 -17.13
CA TYR A 390 28.67 -4.03 -17.04
C TYR A 390 27.43 -4.24 -17.90
N THR A 391 27.16 -5.52 -18.19
CA THR A 391 25.90 -6.03 -18.75
C THR A 391 25.48 -7.25 -17.94
N GLN A 392 24.24 -7.24 -17.45
CA GLN A 392 23.58 -8.38 -16.83
C GLN A 392 22.46 -8.88 -17.73
N VAL A 393 22.44 -10.19 -17.97
CA VAL A 393 21.41 -10.88 -18.75
C VAL A 393 20.72 -11.89 -17.84
N TYR A 394 19.41 -11.78 -17.72
CA TYR A 394 18.57 -12.61 -16.86
C TYR A 394 17.75 -13.58 -17.70
N SER A 395 17.56 -14.80 -17.20
CA SER A 395 16.68 -15.79 -17.82
C SER A 395 15.75 -16.37 -16.75
N TYR A 396 14.49 -16.58 -17.11
CA TYR A 396 13.44 -17.05 -16.20
C TYR A 396 12.78 -18.32 -16.73
N ASP A 397 12.25 -19.16 -15.84
CA ASP A 397 11.37 -20.26 -16.22
C ASP A 397 9.91 -19.79 -16.41
N ALA A 398 9.02 -20.71 -16.80
CA ALA A 398 7.59 -20.43 -16.99
C ALA A 398 6.86 -20.00 -15.71
N GLY A 399 7.39 -20.33 -14.53
CA GLY A 399 6.87 -19.93 -13.22
C GLY A 399 7.42 -18.58 -12.75
N GLY A 400 8.28 -17.93 -13.54
CA GLY A 400 8.93 -16.66 -13.20
C GLY A 400 10.09 -16.79 -12.21
N ASN A 401 10.66 -17.98 -12.03
CA ASN A 401 11.89 -18.16 -11.26
C ASN A 401 13.10 -17.74 -12.09
N LEU A 402 14.03 -16.97 -11.50
CA LEU A 402 15.35 -16.77 -12.11
C LEU A 402 16.06 -18.13 -12.25
N THR A 403 16.49 -18.48 -13.46
CA THR A 403 17.27 -19.69 -13.75
C THR A 403 18.73 -19.38 -14.01
N THR A 404 19.03 -18.24 -14.64
CA THR A 404 20.40 -17.84 -14.93
C THR A 404 20.56 -16.33 -14.90
N LEU A 405 21.62 -15.86 -14.22
CA LEU A 405 22.15 -14.52 -14.32
C LEU A 405 23.55 -14.59 -14.92
N ARG A 406 23.72 -14.06 -16.13
CA ARG A 406 25.04 -13.87 -16.75
C ARG A 406 25.47 -12.43 -16.58
N HIS A 407 26.61 -12.21 -15.96
CA HIS A 407 27.18 -10.90 -15.74
C HIS A 407 28.51 -10.77 -16.50
N VAL A 408 28.60 -9.74 -17.34
CA VAL A 408 29.82 -9.39 -18.11
C VAL A 408 30.22 -7.97 -17.73
N GLY A 409 31.39 -7.83 -17.09
CA GLY A 409 31.88 -6.57 -16.55
C GLY A 409 33.36 -6.64 -16.19
N ALA A 410 33.79 -5.90 -15.18
CA ALA A 410 35.12 -5.98 -14.58
C ALA A 410 35.47 -7.40 -14.11
N GLN A 411 34.49 -8.12 -13.56
CA GLN A 411 34.62 -9.54 -13.18
C GLN A 411 33.42 -10.31 -13.69
N SER A 412 33.58 -10.96 -14.85
CA SER A 412 32.50 -11.74 -15.45
C SER A 412 32.22 -13.01 -14.65
N PHE A 413 30.94 -13.33 -14.43
CA PHE A 413 30.50 -14.56 -13.79
C PHE A 413 29.14 -14.99 -14.34
N THR A 414 28.78 -16.25 -14.13
CA THR A 414 27.43 -16.76 -14.37
C THR A 414 26.94 -17.43 -13.11
N ARG A 415 25.73 -17.06 -12.67
CA ARG A 415 25.01 -17.70 -11.57
C ARG A 415 23.89 -18.53 -12.16
N GLU A 416 23.93 -19.83 -11.89
CA GLU A 416 22.86 -20.76 -12.26
C GLU A 416 22.05 -21.11 -11.01
N MET A 417 20.73 -21.11 -11.16
CA MET A 417 19.80 -21.48 -10.11
C MET A 417 19.21 -22.86 -10.41
N GLN A 418 19.08 -23.69 -9.38
CA GLN A 418 18.29 -24.90 -9.42
C GLN A 418 16.91 -24.59 -8.82
N VAL A 419 15.85 -24.83 -9.60
CA VAL A 419 14.47 -24.71 -9.16
C VAL A 419 13.94 -26.10 -8.84
N ASP A 420 13.19 -26.23 -7.74
CA ASP A 420 12.54 -27.47 -7.36
C ASP A 420 11.55 -27.95 -8.44
N ALA A 421 11.44 -29.26 -8.61
CA ALA A 421 10.58 -29.85 -9.63
C ALA A 421 9.08 -29.56 -9.38
N ASN A 422 8.68 -29.42 -8.11
CA ASN A 422 7.28 -29.40 -7.68
C ASN A 422 6.85 -28.08 -7.01
N SER A 423 7.77 -27.13 -6.86
CA SER A 423 7.54 -25.84 -6.19
C SER A 423 8.42 -24.74 -6.79
N ASN A 424 8.23 -23.49 -6.37
CA ASN A 424 9.07 -22.34 -6.75
C ASN A 424 10.25 -22.12 -5.80
N ARG A 425 10.51 -23.08 -4.91
CA ARG A 425 11.72 -23.13 -4.09
C ARG A 425 12.93 -23.28 -4.98
N SER A 426 14.00 -22.58 -4.64
CA SER A 426 15.18 -22.55 -5.50
C SER A 426 16.40 -22.09 -4.75
N VAL A 427 17.53 -22.68 -5.09
CA VAL A 427 18.86 -22.33 -4.58
C VAL A 427 19.84 -22.17 -5.74
N GLU A 428 21.03 -21.63 -5.47
CA GLU A 428 22.13 -21.66 -6.43
C GLU A 428 22.50 -23.12 -6.73
N LYS A 429 22.83 -23.45 -7.98
CA LYS A 429 23.00 -24.84 -8.47
C LYS A 429 24.02 -25.66 -7.67
N ASP A 430 25.07 -25.02 -7.17
CA ASP A 430 26.10 -25.65 -6.33
C ASP A 430 25.84 -25.45 -4.81
N GLY A 431 24.70 -24.85 -4.46
CA GLY A 431 24.33 -24.47 -3.09
C GLY A 431 23.55 -25.54 -2.31
N GLY A 432 23.16 -26.65 -2.96
CA GLY A 432 22.43 -27.76 -2.35
C GLY A 432 21.17 -28.14 -3.11
N ASP A 433 20.33 -28.97 -2.50
CA ASP A 433 19.06 -29.42 -3.08
C ASP A 433 17.90 -28.51 -2.61
N PRO A 434 17.16 -27.83 -3.53
CA PRO A 434 15.98 -27.06 -3.19
C PRO A 434 14.95 -27.81 -2.32
N ALA A 435 14.82 -29.14 -2.48
CA ALA A 435 13.86 -29.94 -1.73
C ALA A 435 14.19 -30.04 -0.23
N THR A 436 15.46 -29.82 0.14
CA THR A 436 15.95 -29.92 1.53
C THR A 436 16.44 -28.60 2.10
N ALA A 437 16.60 -27.57 1.26
CA ALA A 437 17.10 -26.25 1.67
C ALA A 437 16.05 -25.40 2.40
N PHE A 438 14.80 -25.83 2.45
CA PHE A 438 13.67 -25.11 3.03
C PHE A 438 12.93 -25.98 4.05
N ASP A 439 12.34 -25.35 5.07
CA ASP A 439 11.41 -26.05 5.97
C ASP A 439 10.08 -26.39 5.27
N THR A 440 9.19 -27.11 5.96
CA THR A 440 7.91 -27.51 5.37
C THR A 440 7.00 -26.32 5.06
N ASN A 441 7.16 -25.20 5.77
CA ASN A 441 6.46 -23.94 5.49
C ASN A 441 7.17 -23.07 4.43
N GLY A 442 8.24 -23.56 3.81
CA GLY A 442 8.92 -22.84 2.73
C GLY A 442 9.95 -21.82 3.17
N ASN A 443 10.36 -21.78 4.43
CA ASN A 443 11.39 -20.86 4.86
C ASN A 443 12.79 -21.43 4.59
N GLN A 444 13.67 -20.67 3.94
CA GLN A 444 15.02 -21.14 3.61
C GLN A 444 15.84 -21.37 4.89
N GLN A 445 16.46 -22.53 5.04
CA GLN A 445 17.20 -22.92 6.24
C GLN A 445 18.70 -22.65 6.16
N GLN A 446 19.24 -22.44 4.95
CA GLN A 446 20.65 -22.08 4.74
C GLN A 446 20.77 -21.09 3.60
N LEU A 447 21.47 -19.97 3.82
CA LEU A 447 21.80 -19.02 2.74
C LEU A 447 22.90 -19.55 1.82
N GLN A 448 23.83 -20.27 2.43
CA GLN A 448 24.97 -20.94 1.81
C GLN A 448 25.55 -21.93 2.84
N SER A 449 26.45 -22.79 2.41
CA SER A 449 27.13 -23.73 3.31
C SER A 449 27.76 -23.00 4.52
N GLY A 450 27.38 -23.43 5.73
CA GLY A 450 27.85 -22.86 6.99
C GLY A 450 27.08 -21.63 7.52
N CYS A 451 26.13 -21.08 6.75
CA CYS A 451 25.26 -19.98 7.18
C CYS A 451 23.81 -20.43 7.36
N GLY A 452 23.48 -20.89 8.57
CA GLY A 452 22.15 -21.38 8.93
C GLY A 452 21.15 -20.27 9.28
N LEU A 453 19.88 -20.51 8.98
CA LEU A 453 18.74 -19.65 9.28
C LEU A 453 17.75 -20.40 10.17
N THR A 454 17.29 -19.76 11.23
CA THR A 454 16.27 -20.26 12.14
C THR A 454 15.06 -19.33 12.09
N TRP A 455 13.88 -19.92 11.97
CA TRP A 455 12.60 -19.21 11.85
C TRP A 455 11.74 -19.47 13.08
N ASP A 456 11.00 -18.48 13.54
CA ASP A 456 10.01 -18.68 14.60
C ASP A 456 8.73 -19.35 14.08
N LEU A 457 7.78 -19.58 14.99
CA LEU A 457 6.51 -20.24 14.67
C LEU A 457 5.60 -19.37 13.77
N ARG A 458 5.92 -18.08 13.59
CA ARG A 458 5.21 -17.12 12.73
C ARG A 458 5.86 -16.95 11.35
N ASN A 459 6.84 -17.79 11.01
CA ASN A 459 7.63 -17.71 9.78
C ASN A 459 8.43 -16.40 9.66
N GLN A 460 8.90 -15.85 10.78
CA GLN A 460 9.80 -14.69 10.81
C GLN A 460 11.23 -15.15 11.09
N LEU A 461 12.22 -14.52 10.45
CA LEU A 461 13.62 -14.90 10.62
C LEU A 461 14.04 -14.56 12.04
N ASN A 462 14.22 -15.56 12.90
CA ASN A 462 14.56 -15.36 14.30
C ASN A 462 16.08 -15.26 14.50
N GLN A 463 16.86 -16.13 13.86
CA GLN A 463 18.31 -16.15 14.01
C GLN A 463 19.01 -16.47 12.69
N LEU A 464 20.17 -15.86 12.48
CA LEU A 464 21.08 -16.15 11.37
C LEU A 464 22.48 -16.41 11.92
N ILE A 465 23.04 -17.58 11.63
CA ILE A 465 24.44 -17.90 11.94
C ILE A 465 25.31 -17.41 10.79
N GLN A 466 26.18 -16.43 11.06
CA GLN A 466 27.11 -15.89 10.07
C GLN A 466 28.34 -16.77 9.92
N VAL A 467 28.97 -17.12 11.06
CA VAL A 467 30.16 -17.97 11.10
C VAL A 467 29.97 -19.06 12.14
N ARG A 468 29.94 -20.31 11.67
CA ARG A 468 29.95 -21.48 12.56
C ARG A 468 31.35 -21.70 13.12
N ARG A 469 31.47 -21.84 14.43
CA ARG A 469 32.74 -22.11 15.12
C ARG A 469 32.67 -23.47 15.82
N ILE A 470 33.78 -24.21 15.77
CA ILE A 470 33.93 -25.47 16.50
C ILE A 470 34.43 -25.12 17.90
N ASN A 471 33.71 -25.55 18.95
CA ASN A 471 34.03 -25.33 20.37
C ASN A 471 34.06 -23.85 20.82
N ALA A 472 33.34 -22.97 20.14
CA ALA A 472 33.12 -21.58 20.55
C ALA A 472 31.69 -21.14 20.18
N VAL A 473 31.22 -20.04 20.75
CA VAL A 473 29.94 -19.43 20.35
C VAL A 473 30.05 -18.96 18.90
N ASN A 474 29.04 -19.28 18.09
CA ASN A 474 28.97 -18.84 16.70
C ASN A 474 28.84 -17.32 16.61
N ASP A 475 29.25 -16.75 15.48
CA ASP A 475 28.89 -15.36 15.17
C ASP A 475 27.47 -15.38 14.60
N PHE A 476 26.53 -14.61 15.17
CA PHE A 476 25.12 -14.66 14.79
C PHE A 476 24.43 -13.30 14.86
N GLU A 477 23.34 -13.16 14.08
CA GLU A 477 22.33 -12.12 14.23
C GLU A 477 21.04 -12.73 14.79
N LEU A 478 20.42 -12.08 15.77
CA LEU A 478 19.12 -12.41 16.36
C LEU A 478 18.15 -11.26 16.12
N TYR A 479 16.91 -11.57 15.77
CA TYR A 479 15.85 -10.62 15.47
C TYR A 479 14.62 -10.89 16.34
N VAL A 480 14.01 -9.82 16.86
CA VAL A 480 12.79 -9.89 17.66
C VAL A 480 11.74 -8.95 17.08
N TYR A 481 10.51 -9.46 16.97
CA TYR A 481 9.38 -8.80 16.33
C TYR A 481 8.28 -8.49 17.35
N ASN A 482 7.49 -7.45 17.08
CA ASN A 482 6.25 -7.19 17.81
C ASN A 482 5.11 -8.09 17.32
N SER A 483 3.93 -7.95 17.92
CA SER A 483 2.71 -8.68 17.53
C SER A 483 2.29 -8.46 16.07
N GLU A 484 2.58 -7.29 15.49
CA GLU A 484 2.33 -6.95 14.09
C GLU A 484 3.35 -7.57 13.11
N GLY A 485 4.38 -8.24 13.63
CA GLY A 485 5.46 -8.83 12.82
C GLY A 485 6.52 -7.83 12.34
N ARG A 486 6.59 -6.64 12.95
CA ARG A 486 7.64 -5.66 12.68
C ARG A 486 8.82 -5.88 13.59
N ARG A 487 10.04 -5.83 13.04
CA ARG A 487 11.29 -5.96 13.80
C ARG A 487 11.45 -4.76 14.72
N VAL A 488 11.53 -5.03 16.01
CA VAL A 488 11.73 -4.01 17.07
C VAL A 488 13.09 -4.14 17.75
N ARG A 489 13.79 -5.27 17.54
CA ARG A 489 15.12 -5.51 18.10
C ARG A 489 15.97 -6.32 17.12
N LYS A 490 17.24 -5.93 16.96
CA LYS A 490 18.29 -6.69 16.26
C LYS A 490 19.53 -6.77 17.14
N ILE A 491 20.10 -7.95 17.28
CA ILE A 491 21.32 -8.18 18.07
C ILE A 491 22.31 -8.90 17.17
N HIS A 492 23.53 -8.40 17.12
CA HIS A 492 24.65 -9.02 16.41
C HIS A 492 25.75 -9.36 17.42
N THR A 493 26.14 -10.62 17.46
CA THR A 493 27.20 -11.11 18.36
C THR A 493 28.34 -11.68 17.52
N VAL A 494 29.56 -11.21 17.78
CA VAL A 494 30.80 -11.68 17.14
C VAL A 494 31.80 -12.09 18.20
N GLN A 495 32.37 -13.28 18.07
CA GLN A 495 33.38 -13.79 18.98
C GLN A 495 34.78 -13.32 18.54
N ALA A 496 35.47 -12.56 19.40
CA ALA A 496 36.87 -12.21 19.24
C ALA A 496 37.72 -12.83 20.35
N ARG A 497 38.57 -13.81 19.99
CA ARG A 497 39.38 -14.60 20.94
C ARG A 497 38.53 -15.19 22.07
N LYS A 498 38.55 -14.59 23.27
CA LYS A 498 37.85 -15.04 24.48
C LYS A 498 36.62 -14.20 24.87
N VAL A 499 36.32 -13.09 24.16
CA VAL A 499 35.22 -12.18 24.50
C VAL A 499 34.24 -12.09 23.33
N ALA A 500 32.95 -12.14 23.66
CA ALA A 500 31.87 -11.87 22.70
C ALA A 500 31.60 -10.36 22.65
N HIS A 501 31.68 -9.77 21.46
CA HIS A 501 31.26 -8.40 21.22
C HIS A 501 29.83 -8.39 20.71
N ARG A 502 29.04 -7.45 21.25
CA ARG A 502 27.60 -7.38 21.01
C ARG A 502 27.24 -5.99 20.51
N THR A 503 26.55 -5.96 19.39
CA THR A 503 25.90 -4.76 18.87
C THR A 503 24.39 -4.96 18.95
N GLU A 504 23.65 -3.99 19.47
CA GLU A 504 22.19 -4.05 19.56
C GLU A 504 21.58 -2.82 18.90
N VAL A 505 20.47 -3.03 18.19
CA VAL A 505 19.62 -1.98 17.64
C VAL A 505 18.20 -2.19 18.16
N ARG A 506 17.61 -1.17 18.76
CA ARG A 506 16.19 -1.11 19.11
C ARG A 506 15.49 -0.13 18.20
N TYR A 507 14.46 -0.60 17.51
CA TYR A 507 13.67 0.20 16.57
C TYR A 507 12.44 0.75 17.29
N LEU A 508 12.38 2.06 17.43
CA LEU A 508 11.32 2.80 18.09
C LEU A 508 10.68 3.78 17.11
N SER A 509 9.55 4.36 17.51
CA SER A 509 8.87 5.39 16.73
C SER A 509 9.80 6.60 16.55
N GLY A 510 10.25 6.86 15.32
CA GLY A 510 11.14 7.99 14.95
C GLY A 510 12.59 7.89 15.43
N LEU A 511 12.99 6.76 16.02
CA LEU A 511 14.27 6.64 16.72
C LEU A 511 14.83 5.22 16.66
N GLU A 512 16.13 5.08 16.42
CA GLU A 512 16.87 3.84 16.67
C GLU A 512 17.85 4.05 17.82
N LEU A 513 17.87 3.13 18.78
CA LEU A 513 18.89 3.09 19.82
C LEU A 513 19.91 2.01 19.47
N ARG A 514 21.16 2.42 19.26
CA ARG A 514 22.27 1.58 18.84
C ARG A 514 23.32 1.52 19.94
N THR A 515 23.70 0.32 20.35
CA THR A 515 24.78 0.13 21.33
C THR A 515 25.82 -0.85 20.83
N ASN A 516 27.08 -0.65 21.21
CA ASN A 516 28.19 -1.55 20.88
C ASN A 516 29.09 -1.78 22.09
N SER A 517 29.15 -3.02 22.57
CA SER A 517 29.90 -3.38 23.77
C SER A 517 31.42 -3.36 23.58
N LEU A 518 31.93 -3.43 22.34
CA LEU A 518 33.37 -3.35 22.06
C LEU A 518 33.87 -1.91 22.20
N THR A 519 33.12 -0.94 21.69
CA THR A 519 33.53 0.47 21.64
C THR A 519 32.96 1.31 22.79
N GLY A 520 31.97 0.79 23.53
CA GLY A 520 31.21 1.57 24.52
C GLY A 520 30.28 2.61 23.87
N GLU A 521 29.99 2.43 22.57
CA GLU A 521 29.12 3.33 21.81
C GLU A 521 27.67 3.21 22.30
N SER A 522 27.07 4.37 22.58
CA SER A 522 25.63 4.56 22.74
C SER A 522 25.21 5.67 21.79
N LEU A 523 24.52 5.28 20.72
CA LEU A 523 24.12 6.13 19.60
C LEU A 523 22.60 6.13 19.46
N GLN A 524 22.04 7.32 19.37
CA GLN A 524 20.66 7.58 19.00
C GLN A 524 20.63 8.00 17.53
N VAL A 525 19.83 7.32 16.73
CA VAL A 525 19.62 7.69 15.32
C VAL A 525 18.19 8.18 15.17
N ILE A 526 18.03 9.51 15.09
CA ILE A 526 16.73 10.12 14.84
C ILE A 526 16.44 9.99 13.35
N ASP A 527 15.27 9.44 13.02
CA ASP A 527 14.86 9.16 11.65
C ASP A 527 13.66 10.04 11.27
N ILE A 528 13.85 10.84 10.23
CA ILE A 528 12.88 11.81 9.75
C ILE A 528 12.66 11.52 8.26
N SER A 529 11.45 11.10 7.92
CA SER A 529 11.04 10.95 6.53
C SER A 529 10.07 12.09 6.20
N ALA A 530 10.45 12.94 5.25
CA ALA A 530 9.66 14.08 4.83
C ALA A 530 10.01 14.43 3.39
N GLY A 531 8.99 14.70 2.57
CA GLY A 531 9.19 14.83 1.13
C GLY A 531 9.66 13.51 0.49
N ARG A 532 10.57 13.60 -0.48
CA ARG A 532 11.21 12.46 -1.18
C ARG A 532 12.47 11.97 -0.46
N SER A 533 13.05 12.83 0.36
CA SER A 533 14.32 12.60 1.03
C SER A 533 14.12 12.04 2.44
N ARG A 534 15.04 11.17 2.88
CA ARG A 534 15.10 10.70 4.26
C ARG A 534 16.27 11.35 4.96
N VAL A 535 16.06 11.88 6.16
CA VAL A 535 17.08 12.54 6.95
C VAL A 535 17.32 11.75 8.23
N ARG A 536 18.59 11.43 8.49
CA ARG A 536 19.01 10.76 9.72
C ARG A 536 19.94 11.65 10.52
N VAL A 537 19.73 11.75 11.83
CA VAL A 537 20.61 12.50 12.73
C VAL A 537 21.29 11.53 13.69
N LEU A 538 22.62 11.55 13.73
CA LEU A 538 23.44 10.71 14.59
C LEU A 538 23.81 11.47 15.87
N HIS A 539 23.22 11.12 17.00
CA HIS A 539 23.46 11.72 18.31
C HIS A 539 24.07 10.69 19.27
N TRP A 540 25.34 10.87 19.62
CA TRP A 540 26.04 9.99 20.56
C TRP A 540 25.89 10.49 22.00
N GLU A 541 25.51 9.58 22.89
CA GLU A 541 25.63 9.77 24.34
C GLU A 541 27.04 9.40 24.83
N SER A 542 27.65 8.37 24.23
CA SER A 542 28.99 7.89 24.58
C SER A 542 29.64 7.12 23.43
N GLY A 543 30.97 6.95 23.49
CA GLY A 543 31.73 6.11 22.54
C GLY A 543 31.71 6.60 21.09
N ARG A 544 31.53 7.91 20.88
CA ARG A 544 31.56 8.56 19.57
C ARG A 544 32.94 8.38 18.90
N PRO A 545 33.03 7.97 17.63
CA PRO A 545 34.28 8.00 16.87
C PRO A 545 34.80 9.43 16.69
N GLU A 546 36.11 9.64 16.80
CA GLU A 546 36.71 10.98 16.69
C GLU A 546 36.46 11.62 15.31
N GLU A 547 36.42 10.80 14.26
CA GLU A 547 36.32 11.26 12.87
C GLU A 547 34.91 11.65 12.44
N VAL A 548 33.90 11.44 13.28
CA VAL A 548 32.50 11.78 12.98
C VAL A 548 32.01 12.82 13.99
N PRO A 549 31.53 13.99 13.55
CA PRO A 549 30.99 14.99 14.45
C PRO A 549 29.75 14.46 15.17
N ASN A 550 29.52 14.90 16.40
CA ASN A 550 28.24 14.63 17.05
C ASN A 550 27.11 15.38 16.34
N ASP A 551 25.88 14.91 16.52
CA ASP A 551 24.67 15.52 15.96
C ASP A 551 24.71 15.64 14.43
N GLN A 552 25.42 14.71 13.77
CA GLN A 552 25.56 14.72 12.32
C GLN A 552 24.22 14.43 11.64
N VAL A 553 23.72 15.39 10.87
CA VAL A 553 22.55 15.25 10.00
C VAL A 553 23.01 14.73 8.65
N ARG A 554 22.34 13.70 8.16
CA ARG A 554 22.63 13.00 6.92
C ARG A 554 21.40 13.06 6.02
N TYR A 555 21.47 13.89 5.00
CA TYR A 555 20.44 14.06 3.98
C TYR A 555 20.63 13.05 2.86
N ASN A 556 19.64 12.21 2.62
CA ASN A 556 19.64 11.23 1.53
C ASN A 556 19.00 11.81 0.26
N LEU A 557 19.70 11.74 -0.87
CA LEU A 557 19.10 11.90 -2.20
C LEU A 557 18.91 10.53 -2.84
N SER A 558 17.66 10.19 -3.11
CA SER A 558 17.22 8.90 -3.63
C SER A 558 16.95 8.91 -5.14
N ASP A 559 16.89 7.72 -5.74
CA ASP A 559 16.29 7.53 -7.07
C ASP A 559 14.76 7.35 -6.99
N HIS A 560 14.13 6.99 -8.11
CA HIS A 560 12.70 6.75 -8.23
C HIS A 560 12.21 5.54 -7.42
N LEU A 561 13.10 4.61 -7.05
CA LEU A 561 12.78 3.48 -6.17
C LEU A 561 12.93 3.84 -4.68
N GLY A 562 13.44 5.03 -4.37
CA GLY A 562 13.83 5.40 -3.02
C GLY A 562 15.19 4.86 -2.59
N SER A 563 16.00 4.34 -3.52
CA SER A 563 17.34 3.84 -3.21
C SER A 563 18.28 4.99 -2.90
N SER A 564 19.06 4.89 -1.81
CA SER A 564 19.94 5.96 -1.36
C SER A 564 21.19 6.10 -2.23
N ASN A 565 21.19 7.02 -3.20
CA ASN A 565 22.35 7.21 -4.08
C ASN A 565 23.41 8.15 -3.51
N LEU A 566 23.00 9.21 -2.80
CA LEU A 566 23.91 10.20 -2.20
C LEU A 566 23.53 10.47 -0.76
N GLU A 567 24.52 10.58 0.13
CA GLU A 567 24.34 11.17 1.46
C GLU A 567 25.12 12.47 1.55
N LEU A 568 24.49 13.52 2.08
CA LEU A 568 25.07 14.85 2.29
C LEU A 568 24.99 15.24 3.76
N ASP A 569 25.94 16.04 4.24
CA ASP A 569 25.91 16.60 5.59
C ASP A 569 25.08 17.89 5.70
N GLN A 570 25.06 18.49 6.90
CA GLN A 570 24.41 19.77 7.19
C GLN A 570 24.90 20.94 6.32
N GLN A 571 26.11 20.85 5.76
CA GLN A 571 26.70 21.87 4.90
C GLN A 571 26.61 21.49 3.42
N ALA A 572 25.77 20.51 3.07
CA ALA A 572 25.63 19.97 1.72
C ALA A 572 26.95 19.45 1.13
N ARG A 573 27.89 19.01 1.98
CA ARG A 573 29.08 18.29 1.56
C ARG A 573 28.75 16.82 1.41
N LEU A 574 29.35 16.20 0.41
CA LEU A 574 29.14 14.78 0.14
C LEU A 574 29.69 13.95 1.29
N ILE A 575 28.97 12.93 1.72
CA ILE A 575 29.44 11.94 2.69
C ILE A 575 29.74 10.62 1.96
N SER A 576 28.73 10.10 1.26
CA SER A 576 28.80 8.82 0.57
C SER A 576 28.02 8.83 -0.75
N GLN A 577 28.41 7.92 -1.65
CA GLN A 577 27.75 7.65 -2.91
C GLN A 577 27.62 6.15 -3.12
N GLU A 578 26.50 5.72 -3.70
CA GLU A 578 26.25 4.31 -3.97
C GLU A 578 25.46 4.12 -5.27
N GLY A 579 25.87 3.11 -6.03
CA GLY A 579 25.15 2.63 -7.21
C GLY A 579 24.77 1.16 -7.05
N TYR A 580 23.60 0.79 -7.57
CA TYR A 580 23.02 -0.53 -7.42
C TYR A 580 22.91 -1.24 -8.78
N TYR A 581 23.05 -2.57 -8.76
CA TYR A 581 22.51 -3.44 -9.81
C TYR A 581 20.97 -3.40 -9.74
N PRO A 582 20.26 -3.78 -10.82
CA PRO A 582 18.80 -3.71 -10.87
C PRO A 582 18.09 -4.40 -9.71
N TYR A 583 18.60 -5.54 -9.28
CA TYR A 583 18.04 -6.33 -8.18
C TYR A 583 18.60 -5.93 -6.79
N GLY A 584 19.20 -4.75 -6.65
CA GLY A 584 19.58 -4.16 -5.37
C GLY A 584 20.93 -4.54 -4.78
N GLY A 585 21.72 -5.38 -5.46
CA GLY A 585 23.12 -5.59 -5.10
C GLY A 585 23.93 -4.31 -5.30
N THR A 586 24.87 -3.98 -4.42
CA THR A 586 25.69 -2.77 -4.57
C THR A 586 26.73 -2.96 -5.69
N ALA A 587 26.60 -2.20 -6.77
CA ALA A 587 27.52 -2.21 -7.91
C ALA A 587 28.80 -1.43 -7.63
N TRP A 588 28.70 -0.32 -6.89
CA TRP A 588 29.84 0.44 -6.38
C TRP A 588 29.44 1.27 -5.17
N TRP A 589 30.40 1.52 -4.28
CA TRP A 589 30.20 2.29 -3.05
C TRP A 589 31.44 3.12 -2.75
N ALA A 590 31.25 4.43 -2.57
CA ALA A 590 32.33 5.38 -2.35
C ALA A 590 31.99 6.40 -1.26
N GLY A 591 33.01 6.96 -0.61
CA GLY A 591 32.82 7.96 0.45
C GLY A 591 34.16 8.54 0.93
N HIS A 592 34.09 9.53 1.83
CA HIS A 592 35.29 10.17 2.37
C HIS A 592 36.05 9.26 3.35
N ASN A 593 35.32 8.62 4.26
CA ASN A 593 35.89 7.88 5.36
C ASN A 593 35.12 6.58 5.59
N VAL A 594 35.87 5.50 5.80
CA VAL A 594 35.32 4.19 6.15
C VAL A 594 34.51 4.27 7.43
N THR A 595 34.95 5.00 8.47
CA THR A 595 34.24 5.12 9.76
C THR A 595 32.86 5.77 9.60
N GLU A 596 32.80 6.89 8.89
CA GLU A 596 31.54 7.59 8.64
C GLU A 596 30.58 6.78 7.75
N ALA A 597 31.11 6.05 6.76
CA ALA A 597 30.30 5.27 5.83
C ALA A 597 29.58 4.07 6.50
N LYS A 598 30.07 3.58 7.65
CA LYS A 598 29.44 2.45 8.39
C LYS A 598 28.04 2.78 8.89
N TYR A 599 27.76 4.06 9.12
CA TYR A 599 26.47 4.52 9.63
C TYR A 599 25.39 4.63 8.54
N LYS A 600 25.74 4.40 7.26
CA LYS A 600 24.75 4.22 6.18
C LYS A 600 24.17 2.81 6.23
N VAL A 601 22.96 2.69 6.75
CA VAL A 601 22.24 1.41 6.87
C VAL A 601 21.07 1.28 5.90
N ILE A 602 20.42 2.40 5.57
CA ILE A 602 19.33 2.46 4.59
C ILE A 602 19.93 2.63 3.19
N ARG A 603 19.59 1.72 2.26
CA ARG A 603 20.25 1.62 0.95
C ARG A 603 19.24 1.44 -0.17
N TYR A 604 19.17 0.26 -0.79
CA TYR A 604 18.27 -0.04 -1.90
C TYR A 604 16.80 0.02 -1.47
N SER A 605 15.95 0.65 -2.29
CA SER A 605 14.50 0.80 -2.05
C SER A 605 14.12 1.34 -0.66
N GLY A 606 14.97 2.18 -0.07
CA GLY A 606 14.76 2.72 1.27
C GLY A 606 14.80 1.68 2.41
N LYS A 607 15.36 0.48 2.17
CA LYS A 607 15.42 -0.62 3.14
C LYS A 607 16.78 -0.76 3.82
N GLU A 608 16.76 -1.31 5.03
CA GLU A 608 17.97 -1.58 5.81
C GLU A 608 18.70 -2.81 5.27
N LEU A 609 20.00 -2.68 4.99
CA LEU A 609 20.88 -3.79 4.68
C LEU A 609 21.52 -4.31 5.97
N ASP A 610 21.22 -5.55 6.35
CA ASP A 610 21.81 -6.19 7.53
C ASP A 610 23.23 -6.70 7.26
N ALA A 611 23.97 -7.05 8.32
CA ALA A 611 25.36 -7.53 8.16
C ALA A 611 25.42 -8.87 7.40
N SER A 612 24.33 -9.64 7.42
CA SER A 612 24.12 -10.80 6.56
C SER A 612 24.05 -10.50 5.06
N GLY A 613 23.93 -9.24 4.66
CA GLY A 613 23.68 -8.81 3.28
C GLY A 613 22.21 -8.87 2.87
N LEU A 614 21.32 -9.40 3.71
CA LEU A 614 19.89 -9.40 3.42
C LEU A 614 19.30 -8.00 3.63
N TYR A 615 18.32 -7.66 2.79
CA TYR A 615 17.47 -6.49 3.03
C TYR A 615 16.25 -6.89 3.87
N TYR A 616 16.00 -6.15 4.94
CA TYR A 616 14.79 -6.28 5.73
C TYR A 616 13.68 -5.37 5.17
N TYR A 617 12.59 -5.97 4.67
CA TYR A 617 11.46 -5.22 4.11
C TYR A 617 10.33 -4.99 5.10
N GLY A 618 10.22 -5.80 6.15
CA GLY A 618 9.09 -5.79 7.07
C GLY A 618 8.67 -7.22 7.39
N PHE A 619 7.94 -7.83 6.47
CA PHE A 619 7.43 -9.20 6.61
C PHE A 619 8.33 -10.27 5.96
N ARG A 620 9.24 -9.85 5.06
CA ARG A 620 10.18 -10.75 4.38
C ARG A 620 11.60 -10.21 4.39
N TYR A 621 12.54 -11.13 4.21
CA TYR A 621 13.94 -10.84 3.95
C TYR A 621 14.28 -11.10 2.48
N TYR A 622 14.95 -10.15 1.85
CA TYR A 622 15.31 -10.20 0.44
C TYR A 622 16.80 -10.46 0.27
N ALA A 623 17.16 -11.40 -0.61
CA ALA A 623 18.54 -11.71 -0.96
C ALA A 623 18.89 -11.09 -2.33
N PRO A 624 19.52 -9.89 -2.37
CA PRO A 624 19.80 -9.17 -3.62
C PRO A 624 20.80 -9.88 -4.55
N TRP A 625 21.53 -10.89 -4.06
CA TRP A 625 22.38 -11.73 -4.91
C TRP A 625 21.61 -12.92 -5.49
N LEU A 626 20.51 -13.37 -4.88
CA LEU A 626 19.66 -14.44 -5.41
C LEU A 626 18.50 -13.90 -6.25
N ASN A 627 18.30 -12.57 -6.25
CA ASN A 627 17.20 -11.87 -6.92
C ASN A 627 15.81 -12.38 -6.47
N ARG A 628 15.68 -12.80 -5.21
CA ARG A 628 14.45 -13.41 -4.67
C ARG A 628 14.31 -13.25 -3.16
N TRP A 629 13.09 -13.45 -2.68
CA TRP A 629 12.79 -13.59 -1.25
C TRP A 629 13.30 -14.93 -0.72
N ILE A 630 13.69 -14.97 0.56
CA ILE A 630 14.16 -16.21 1.22
C ILE A 630 13.06 -16.94 1.99
N ASN A 631 11.86 -16.36 2.06
CA ASN A 631 10.67 -16.94 2.66
C ASN A 631 9.44 -16.57 1.81
N PRO A 632 8.40 -17.44 1.79
CA PRO A 632 7.24 -17.24 0.93
C PRO A 632 6.44 -16.01 1.37
N ASP A 633 5.72 -15.43 0.43
CA ASP A 633 4.80 -14.32 0.67
C ASP A 633 3.77 -14.66 1.76
N PRO A 634 3.76 -13.94 2.90
CA PRO A 634 2.77 -14.18 3.93
C PRO A 634 1.37 -13.70 3.55
N ALA A 635 1.23 -12.87 2.50
CA ALA A 635 -0.04 -12.45 1.95
C ALA A 635 -0.62 -13.44 0.92
N GLY A 636 0.11 -14.50 0.58
CA GLY A 636 -0.33 -15.52 -0.37
C GLY A 636 -0.09 -15.11 -1.82
N ASP A 637 -1.03 -15.43 -2.70
CA ASP A 637 -0.94 -15.26 -4.16
C ASP A 637 -1.37 -13.89 -4.68
N ILE A 638 -1.42 -12.85 -3.82
CA ILE A 638 -1.76 -11.47 -4.22
C ILE A 638 -0.87 -10.99 -5.38
N ASP A 639 0.42 -11.30 -5.31
CA ASP A 639 1.44 -10.96 -6.32
C ASP A 639 1.67 -12.09 -7.35
N GLY A 640 0.78 -13.08 -7.37
CA GLY A 640 0.83 -14.29 -8.21
C GLY A 640 1.32 -15.55 -7.49
N LEU A 641 1.26 -16.68 -8.21
CA LEU A 641 1.50 -18.02 -7.64
C LEU A 641 2.95 -18.34 -7.25
N ASN A 642 3.91 -17.51 -7.63
CA ASN A 642 5.31 -17.68 -7.23
C ASN A 642 5.59 -16.85 -5.98
N LEU A 643 5.56 -17.49 -4.82
CA LEU A 643 5.66 -16.82 -3.52
C LEU A 643 7.07 -16.28 -3.18
N TYR A 644 8.07 -16.54 -4.02
CA TYR A 644 9.45 -16.09 -3.85
C TYR A 644 9.88 -15.01 -4.84
N ARG A 645 9.04 -14.69 -5.83
CA ARG A 645 9.35 -13.75 -6.91
C ARG A 645 9.47 -12.33 -6.36
N PHE A 646 10.57 -11.65 -6.68
CA PHE A 646 10.77 -10.26 -6.30
C PHE A 646 10.16 -9.32 -7.34
N VAL A 647 9.17 -8.52 -6.93
CA VAL A 647 8.54 -7.42 -7.70
C VAL A 647 8.25 -7.77 -9.17
N ALA A 648 7.59 -8.91 -9.39
CA ALA A 648 7.25 -9.45 -10.70
C ALA A 648 8.42 -9.58 -11.70
N ASN A 649 9.66 -9.67 -11.23
CA ASN A 649 10.89 -9.60 -12.04
C ASN A 649 11.10 -8.28 -12.79
N SER A 650 10.50 -7.18 -12.32
CA SER A 650 10.64 -5.84 -12.91
C SER A 650 11.17 -4.82 -11.88
N PRO A 651 12.37 -5.03 -11.31
CA PRO A 651 12.85 -4.27 -10.14
C PRO A 651 13.24 -2.82 -10.43
N ILE A 652 13.25 -2.41 -11.70
CA ILE A 652 13.44 -1.01 -12.08
C ILE A 652 12.10 -0.27 -12.15
N SER A 653 10.98 -0.98 -12.36
CA SER A 653 9.66 -0.37 -12.57
C SER A 653 8.73 -0.50 -11.36
N LEU A 654 9.01 -1.44 -10.46
CA LEU A 654 8.17 -1.84 -9.34
C LEU A 654 8.96 -1.84 -8.02
N VAL A 655 8.28 -1.57 -6.91
CA VAL A 655 8.84 -1.56 -5.55
C VAL A 655 7.94 -2.35 -4.61
N ASP A 656 8.50 -3.02 -3.61
CA ASP A 656 7.73 -3.66 -2.52
C ASP A 656 7.85 -2.81 -1.24
N GLY A 657 6.71 -2.36 -0.72
CA GLY A 657 6.61 -1.45 0.40
C GLY A 657 6.94 -2.07 1.75
N ASP A 658 6.60 -3.35 1.98
CA ASP A 658 6.81 -4.00 3.29
C ASP A 658 7.13 -5.51 3.23
N GLY A 659 7.26 -6.06 2.03
CA GLY A 659 7.49 -7.47 1.76
C GLY A 659 6.20 -8.27 1.61
N ARG A 660 5.08 -7.69 1.16
CA ARG A 660 3.80 -8.40 0.95
C ARG A 660 3.11 -8.12 -0.38
N MET A 661 3.36 -6.96 -0.96
CA MET A 661 2.74 -6.53 -2.21
C MET A 661 3.67 -5.56 -2.91
N PHE A 662 3.96 -5.83 -4.18
CA PHE A 662 4.62 -4.84 -5.01
C PHE A 662 3.62 -3.82 -5.55
N GLU A 663 4.12 -2.61 -5.78
CA GLU A 663 3.37 -1.52 -6.35
C GLU A 663 4.16 -0.92 -7.50
N ARG A 664 3.44 -0.31 -8.44
CA ARG A 664 4.08 0.42 -9.52
C ARG A 664 4.69 1.70 -8.97
N VAL A 665 5.84 2.09 -9.49
CA VAL A 665 6.37 3.43 -9.25
C VAL A 665 5.48 4.43 -9.99
N VAL A 666 4.36 4.79 -9.39
CA VAL A 666 3.62 6.02 -9.69
C VAL A 666 4.22 7.10 -8.78
N ALA A 667 4.30 8.33 -9.27
CA ALA A 667 4.91 9.46 -8.59
C ALA A 667 4.67 9.45 -7.06
N ASP A 668 5.78 9.40 -6.32
CA ASP A 668 5.91 9.49 -4.86
C ASP A 668 5.20 8.47 -3.96
N PHE A 669 5.95 7.40 -3.64
CA PHE A 669 6.05 6.97 -2.26
C PHE A 669 6.73 8.06 -1.43
N GLY A 670 5.96 9.00 -0.89
CA GLY A 670 6.35 9.62 0.36
C GLY A 670 6.59 8.49 1.36
N PHE A 671 7.82 8.33 1.85
CA PHE A 671 8.18 7.36 2.88
C PHE A 671 7.54 7.73 4.24
N ASN A 672 6.21 7.87 4.31
CA ASN A 672 5.48 7.99 5.56
C ASN A 672 5.23 6.60 6.11
N ASN A 673 6.25 6.04 6.77
CA ASN A 673 6.11 4.83 7.58
C ASN A 673 5.32 5.06 8.88
N GLN A 674 4.59 6.19 8.99
CA GLN A 674 3.68 6.50 10.08
C GLN A 674 2.34 6.97 9.51
N GLN A 675 1.30 6.15 9.70
CA GLN A 675 -0.10 6.55 9.82
C GLN A 675 -0.58 7.67 8.87
N SER A 676 -0.69 7.40 7.57
CA SER A 676 -1.70 8.04 6.74
C SER A 676 -2.86 7.05 6.56
N ARG A 677 -3.74 6.98 7.56
CA ARG A 677 -5.10 6.45 7.35
C ARG A 677 -5.82 7.44 6.44
N GLY A 678 -5.76 7.23 5.13
CA GLY A 678 -6.54 8.01 4.16
C GLY A 678 -5.90 8.27 2.80
N LYS A 679 -5.33 7.26 2.13
CA LYS A 679 -5.17 7.27 0.66
C LYS A 679 -4.95 5.84 0.16
N PHE A 680 -6.04 5.10 -0.04
CA PHE A 680 -6.03 3.88 -0.85
C PHE A 680 -6.73 4.22 -2.17
N VAL A 681 -5.95 4.61 -3.17
CA VAL A 681 -6.36 4.57 -4.58
C VAL A 681 -5.47 3.50 -5.22
N PHE A 682 -6.05 2.31 -5.40
CA PHE A 682 -5.39 1.18 -6.05
C PHE A 682 -5.49 1.35 -7.57
N ASP A 683 -4.37 1.62 -8.23
CA ASP A 683 -4.24 1.38 -9.68
C ASP A 683 -3.35 0.16 -9.89
N THR A 684 -3.98 -1.01 -10.07
CA THR A 684 -3.32 -2.26 -10.45
C THR A 684 -3.80 -2.64 -11.86
N LEU A 685 -2.87 -2.67 -12.81
CA LEU A 685 -3.10 -3.32 -14.11
C LEU A 685 -3.13 -4.85 -13.90
N GLY A 686 -4.35 -5.38 -13.85
CA GLY A 686 -4.73 -6.80 -14.00
C GLY A 686 -4.69 -7.62 -12.70
N SER A 687 -5.75 -8.30 -12.24
CA SER A 687 -7.12 -8.50 -12.72
C SER A 687 -7.94 -9.17 -11.59
N HIS A 688 -9.15 -8.67 -11.31
CA HIS A 688 -10.24 -9.27 -10.48
C HIS A 688 -9.94 -9.49 -8.97
N GLN A 689 -10.67 -8.93 -7.99
CA GLN A 689 -12.12 -8.84 -7.82
C GLN A 689 -12.54 -7.52 -7.11
N LEU A 690 -13.19 -6.62 -7.85
CA LEU A 690 -14.15 -5.65 -7.31
C LEU A 690 -15.55 -6.07 -7.77
N SER A 691 -16.53 -5.99 -6.88
CA SER A 691 -17.87 -6.55 -7.11
C SER A 691 -18.65 -5.83 -8.23
N LEU A 692 -19.47 -6.60 -8.96
CA LEU A 692 -20.27 -6.22 -10.14
C LEU A 692 -21.22 -5.01 -9.95
N ALA A 693 -21.48 -4.56 -8.72
CA ALA A 693 -22.26 -3.36 -8.45
C ALA A 693 -21.54 -2.06 -8.87
N ALA A 694 -20.22 -2.08 -9.09
CA ALA A 694 -19.48 -0.95 -9.63
C ALA A 694 -19.51 -0.87 -11.17
N LYS A 695 -19.78 -1.99 -11.87
CA LYS A 695 -19.78 -2.03 -13.35
C LYS A 695 -21.04 -1.49 -14.02
N VAL A 696 -22.17 -1.37 -13.33
CA VAL A 696 -23.40 -0.79 -13.93
C VAL A 696 -23.45 0.74 -13.72
N ALA A 697 -22.44 1.36 -13.08
CA ALA A 697 -22.37 2.81 -12.91
C ALA A 697 -21.40 3.50 -13.88
N PHE A 698 -20.38 2.80 -14.39
CA PHE A 698 -19.32 3.41 -15.21
C PHE A 698 -18.66 2.38 -16.13
N SER A 699 -19.36 1.87 -17.15
CA SER A 699 -18.66 1.32 -18.32
C SER A 699 -19.46 1.51 -19.59
N ASP A 700 -18.81 2.17 -20.54
CA ASP A 700 -19.20 2.27 -21.94
C ASP A 700 -19.20 0.86 -22.58
N GLU A 701 -20.25 0.58 -23.36
CA GLU A 701 -20.60 -0.69 -24.01
C GLU A 701 -21.47 -1.67 -23.17
N LEU A 702 -22.67 -1.20 -22.80
CA LEU A 702 -23.89 -2.01 -22.71
C LEU A 702 -24.66 -1.86 -24.04
N ASP A 703 -25.18 -2.95 -24.61
CA ASP A 703 -26.21 -2.85 -25.65
C ASP A 703 -27.59 -2.70 -24.98
N LEU A 704 -28.16 -1.49 -25.09
CA LEU A 704 -29.32 -0.97 -24.37
C LEU A 704 -30.67 -1.28 -25.06
N SER A 705 -30.80 -2.41 -25.76
CA SER A 705 -31.98 -2.62 -26.61
C SER A 705 -33.29 -2.88 -25.84
N VAL A 706 -33.27 -3.03 -24.51
CA VAL A 706 -34.51 -3.03 -23.68
C VAL A 706 -34.28 -2.27 -22.38
N VAL A 707 -34.03 -0.96 -22.50
CA VAL A 707 -34.38 0.01 -21.47
C VAL A 707 -35.84 0.36 -21.70
N TYR A 708 -36.73 0.21 -20.72
CA TYR A 708 -37.94 1.03 -20.73
C TYR A 708 -37.49 2.42 -20.31
N PRO A 709 -37.39 3.39 -21.25
CA PRO A 709 -36.80 4.68 -20.94
C PRO A 709 -37.67 5.35 -19.88
N MET A 710 -37.02 5.91 -18.87
CA MET A 710 -37.59 7.11 -18.25
C MET A 710 -37.70 8.15 -19.37
N ASP A 711 -38.90 8.65 -19.62
CA ASP A 711 -39.16 9.62 -20.69
C ASP A 711 -38.54 10.98 -20.33
N MET A 712 -37.24 11.12 -20.62
CA MET A 712 -36.49 12.37 -20.54
C MET A 712 -36.69 13.23 -21.79
N THR A 713 -37.56 12.82 -22.72
CA THR A 713 -37.76 13.47 -24.01
C THR A 713 -38.18 14.92 -23.83
N GLU A 714 -38.92 15.25 -22.76
CA GLU A 714 -39.32 16.63 -22.50
C GLU A 714 -38.15 17.51 -22.02
N TYR A 715 -37.27 17.00 -21.16
CA TYR A 715 -36.05 17.70 -20.74
C TYR A 715 -35.11 17.90 -21.92
N VAL A 716 -34.82 16.84 -22.68
CA VAL A 716 -33.93 16.87 -23.85
C VAL A 716 -34.49 17.81 -24.92
N LYS A 717 -35.78 17.75 -25.22
CA LYS A 717 -36.42 18.63 -26.22
C LYS A 717 -36.45 20.11 -25.81
N LYS A 718 -36.54 20.41 -24.50
CA LYS A 718 -36.47 21.78 -23.98
C LYS A 718 -35.03 22.30 -23.88
N PHE A 719 -34.07 21.44 -23.51
CA PHE A 719 -32.64 21.75 -23.55
C PHE A 719 -32.16 21.98 -24.99
N ASP A 720 -32.60 21.16 -25.94
CA ASP A 720 -32.29 21.31 -27.36
C ASP A 720 -32.87 22.59 -27.96
N GLY A 721 -34.01 23.06 -27.41
CA GLY A 721 -34.62 24.34 -27.75
C GLY A 721 -33.90 25.58 -27.19
N LEU A 722 -32.87 25.43 -26.33
CA LEU A 722 -32.06 26.54 -25.86
C LEU A 722 -31.17 27.08 -26.98
N SER A 723 -30.92 28.40 -26.97
CA SER A 723 -29.94 28.99 -27.89
C SER A 723 -28.51 28.51 -27.57
N ASN A 724 -27.60 28.58 -28.54
CA ASN A 724 -26.20 28.16 -28.32
C ASN A 724 -25.53 28.91 -27.16
N VAL A 725 -25.88 30.18 -26.95
CA VAL A 725 -25.33 30.99 -25.86
C VAL A 725 -25.88 30.52 -24.49
N GLU A 726 -27.14 30.11 -24.41
CA GLU A 726 -27.76 29.54 -23.21
C GLU A 726 -27.21 28.14 -22.89
N LYS A 727 -26.99 27.30 -23.91
CA LYS A 727 -26.37 25.98 -23.75
C LYS A 727 -24.93 26.10 -23.22
N VAL A 728 -24.16 27.05 -23.76
CA VAL A 728 -22.79 27.36 -23.29
C VAL A 728 -22.80 27.88 -21.85
N ALA A 729 -23.77 28.72 -21.49
CA ALA A 729 -23.91 29.23 -20.13
C ALA A 729 -24.18 28.14 -19.09
N VAL A 730 -25.07 27.18 -19.39
CA VAL A 730 -25.34 26.02 -18.51
C VAL A 730 -24.11 25.14 -18.36
N ARG A 731 -23.43 24.81 -19.47
CA ARG A 731 -22.21 23.98 -19.46
C ARG A 731 -21.07 24.57 -18.63
N GLY A 732 -20.89 25.88 -18.66
CA GLY A 732 -19.85 26.54 -17.86
C GLY A 732 -20.08 26.52 -16.34
N TRP A 733 -21.31 26.27 -15.88
CA TRP A 733 -21.71 26.40 -14.47
C TRP A 733 -21.91 25.05 -13.75
N THR A 734 -22.17 23.98 -14.49
CA THR A 734 -22.19 22.62 -13.96
C THR A 734 -20.79 22.02 -14.16
N SER A 735 -19.92 22.01 -13.14
CA SER A 735 -18.59 21.38 -13.23
C SER A 735 -18.68 19.84 -13.22
N ILE A 736 -19.44 19.29 -14.16
CA ILE A 736 -19.56 17.86 -14.43
C ILE A 736 -19.06 17.68 -15.86
N ASP A 737 -17.78 17.36 -16.01
CA ASP A 737 -17.17 17.02 -17.30
C ASP A 737 -17.63 15.66 -17.87
N ASP A 738 -18.70 15.06 -17.32
CA ASP A 738 -19.34 13.82 -17.82
C ASP A 738 -20.70 14.06 -18.50
N ALA A 739 -21.05 15.30 -18.85
CA ALA A 739 -22.28 15.59 -19.60
C ALA A 739 -21.97 15.86 -21.09
N PHE A 740 -21.88 14.76 -21.86
CA PHE A 740 -22.01 14.68 -23.32
C PHE A 740 -20.89 15.28 -24.17
N GLU A 741 -20.01 14.42 -24.72
CA GLU A 741 -19.34 14.68 -25.99
C GLU A 741 -20.37 14.80 -27.11
N TYR A 742 -20.91 16.00 -27.30
CA TYR A 742 -21.63 16.41 -28.50
C TYR A 742 -20.76 17.44 -29.22
N HIS A 743 -20.17 17.02 -30.34
CA HIS A 743 -19.35 17.89 -31.18
C HIS A 743 -20.19 18.99 -31.82
N ASP A 744 -20.01 20.23 -31.36
CA ASP A 744 -20.28 21.43 -32.16
C ASP A 744 -19.07 22.37 -32.06
N ARG A 745 -18.53 22.75 -33.22
CA ARG A 745 -17.32 23.59 -33.34
C ARG A 745 -17.61 25.00 -32.82
N VAL A 746 -17.09 25.32 -31.64
CA VAL A 746 -16.96 26.71 -31.15
C VAL A 746 -15.47 27.01 -31.05
N ASN A 747 -15.03 28.13 -31.63
CA ASN A 747 -13.61 28.53 -31.64
C ASN A 747 -13.09 28.75 -30.20
N ASP A 748 -11.85 28.31 -29.96
CA ASP A 748 -11.17 28.27 -28.64
C ASP A 748 -10.94 29.62 -27.94
N ASP A 749 -11.15 30.76 -28.62
CA ASP A 749 -10.73 32.07 -28.11
C ASP A 749 -11.67 32.74 -27.08
N ASP A 750 -12.75 32.07 -26.62
CA ASP A 750 -13.70 32.61 -25.63
C ASP A 750 -14.16 31.53 -24.61
N LEU A 751 -13.23 30.85 -23.94
CA LEU A 751 -13.55 29.85 -22.89
C LEU A 751 -14.36 30.44 -21.71
N PRO A 752 -15.51 29.85 -21.31
CA PRO A 752 -16.37 30.33 -20.21
C PRO A 752 -15.73 30.30 -18.81
N GLN A 753 -14.68 29.50 -18.60
CA GLN A 753 -14.07 29.30 -17.28
C GLN A 753 -13.44 30.58 -16.71
N SER A 754 -12.81 31.43 -17.54
CA SER A 754 -12.21 32.69 -17.07
C SER A 754 -13.27 33.71 -16.64
N ILE A 755 -14.36 33.80 -17.40
CA ILE A 755 -15.50 34.68 -17.08
C ILE A 755 -16.20 34.22 -15.80
N ASN A 756 -16.35 32.91 -15.58
CA ASN A 756 -16.97 32.36 -14.36
C ASN A 756 -16.10 32.58 -13.13
N TYR A 757 -14.79 32.38 -13.22
CA TYR A 757 -13.84 32.68 -12.15
C TYR A 757 -13.91 34.18 -11.74
N GLU A 758 -13.89 35.10 -12.71
CA GLU A 758 -14.02 36.54 -12.45
C GLU A 758 -15.41 36.94 -11.91
N LEU A 759 -16.49 36.27 -12.34
CA LEU A 759 -17.85 36.49 -11.83
C LEU A 759 -17.98 36.04 -10.37
N HIS A 760 -17.36 34.91 -10.01
CA HIS A 760 -17.29 34.40 -8.65
C HIS A 760 -16.45 35.29 -7.74
N GLU A 761 -15.31 35.81 -8.22
CA GLU A 761 -14.49 36.76 -7.49
C GLU A 761 -15.28 38.06 -7.21
N GLN A 762 -15.94 38.66 -8.22
CA GLN A 762 -16.72 39.90 -8.03
C GLN A 762 -17.98 39.75 -7.16
N LEU A 763 -18.66 38.60 -7.22
CA LEU A 763 -19.78 38.26 -6.34
C LEU A 763 -19.35 38.16 -4.87
N SER A 764 -18.15 37.63 -4.60
CA SER A 764 -17.63 37.46 -3.24
C SER A 764 -17.29 38.79 -2.54
N VAL A 765 -17.01 39.85 -3.31
CA VAL A 765 -16.68 41.20 -2.81
C VAL A 765 -17.73 42.28 -3.17
N LEU A 766 -18.90 41.89 -3.68
CA LEU A 766 -20.06 42.77 -3.98
C LEU A 766 -19.76 43.94 -4.93
N THR A 767 -18.98 43.71 -5.99
CA THR A 767 -18.67 44.75 -6.99
C THR A 767 -19.62 44.69 -8.22
N PRO A 768 -19.88 45.82 -8.91
CA PRO A 768 -20.77 45.83 -10.08
C PRO A 768 -20.19 45.03 -11.24
N PHE A 769 -21.01 44.16 -11.84
CA PHE A 769 -20.58 43.32 -12.97
C PHE A 769 -20.26 44.14 -14.21
N SER A 770 -19.23 43.71 -14.93
CA SER A 770 -18.97 44.21 -16.28
C SER A 770 -20.11 43.83 -17.23
N LYS A 771 -20.19 44.53 -18.38
CA LYS A 771 -21.21 44.25 -19.39
C LYS A 771 -21.14 42.80 -19.94
N LYS A 772 -19.93 42.22 -20.03
CA LYS A 772 -19.71 40.83 -20.47
C LYS A 772 -20.26 39.84 -19.42
N GLN A 773 -20.03 40.11 -18.14
CA GLN A 773 -20.49 39.28 -17.01
C GLN A 773 -22.00 39.38 -16.78
N MET A 774 -22.60 40.58 -16.85
CA MET A 774 -24.07 40.71 -16.79
C MET A 774 -24.74 39.92 -17.93
N THR A 775 -24.14 39.95 -19.11
CA THR A 775 -24.68 39.21 -20.27
C THR A 775 -24.62 37.70 -20.01
N ALA A 776 -23.51 37.18 -19.48
CA ALA A 776 -23.38 35.76 -19.10
C ALA A 776 -24.38 35.35 -18.01
N TYR A 777 -24.55 36.17 -16.97
CA TYR A 777 -25.51 35.93 -15.89
C TYR A 777 -26.97 35.92 -16.36
N GLU A 778 -27.38 36.87 -17.20
CA GLU A 778 -28.75 36.89 -17.75
C GLU A 778 -29.02 35.71 -18.70
N ASN A 779 -28.02 35.28 -19.48
CA ASN A 779 -28.15 34.11 -20.36
C ASN A 779 -28.36 32.82 -19.56
N LEU A 780 -27.59 32.64 -18.48
CA LEU A 780 -27.71 31.50 -17.58
C LEU A 780 -29.05 31.48 -16.82
N LYS A 781 -29.48 32.65 -16.32
CA LYS A 781 -30.79 32.81 -15.69
C LYS A 781 -31.93 32.52 -16.66
N SER A 782 -31.80 32.95 -17.92
CA SER A 782 -32.76 32.63 -18.98
C SER A 782 -32.80 31.11 -19.25
N ALA A 783 -31.64 30.46 -19.37
CA ALA A 783 -31.53 29.02 -19.59
C ALA A 783 -32.19 28.22 -18.45
N LEU A 784 -31.87 28.54 -17.20
CA LEU A 784 -32.43 27.88 -16.02
C LEU A 784 -33.94 28.08 -15.88
N SER A 785 -34.50 29.18 -16.39
CA SER A 785 -35.95 29.44 -16.40
C SER A 785 -36.71 28.66 -17.48
N LYS A 786 -36.02 28.16 -18.50
CA LYS A 786 -36.60 27.44 -19.66
C LYS A 786 -36.48 25.92 -19.53
N ILE A 787 -35.59 25.44 -18.66
CA ILE A 787 -35.49 24.04 -18.26
C ILE A 787 -36.53 23.79 -17.14
N PRO A 788 -37.37 22.73 -17.22
CA PRO A 788 -38.41 22.51 -16.23
C PRO A 788 -37.82 22.29 -14.83
N SER A 789 -38.46 22.87 -13.83
CA SER A 789 -38.03 22.85 -12.42
C SER A 789 -38.31 21.53 -11.69
N ASP A 790 -38.50 20.43 -12.41
CA ASP A 790 -38.58 19.09 -11.83
C ASP A 790 -37.16 18.65 -11.45
N LYS A 791 -36.78 19.11 -10.25
CA LYS A 791 -35.46 18.97 -9.63
C LYS A 791 -35.19 17.51 -9.28
N ALA A 792 -34.70 16.74 -10.24
CA ALA A 792 -34.07 15.47 -9.96
C ALA A 792 -32.87 15.67 -9.01
N SER A 793 -33.05 15.34 -7.73
CA SER A 793 -31.98 15.40 -6.72
C SER A 793 -31.73 14.00 -6.18
N LEU A 794 -30.49 13.53 -6.26
CA LEU A 794 -30.06 12.22 -5.76
C LEU A 794 -29.71 12.31 -4.28
N ILE A 795 -30.39 11.54 -3.43
CA ILE A 795 -29.95 11.33 -2.03
C ILE A 795 -28.93 10.20 -2.02
N ARG A 796 -27.66 10.50 -1.70
CA ARG A 796 -26.67 9.49 -1.30
C ARG A 796 -26.73 9.27 0.20
N THR A 797 -27.10 8.07 0.62
CA THR A 797 -26.92 7.61 1.99
C THR A 797 -25.56 6.93 2.10
N SER A 798 -24.50 7.68 2.35
CA SER A 798 -23.12 7.14 2.44
C SER A 798 -22.90 6.20 3.64
N GLU A 799 -23.86 6.07 4.56
CA GLU A 799 -23.75 5.22 5.76
C GLU A 799 -24.08 3.73 5.53
N TYR A 800 -24.42 3.27 4.32
CA TYR A 800 -24.79 1.86 4.06
C TYR A 800 -23.94 1.15 3.01
N SER A 801 -22.68 1.54 2.84
CA SER A 801 -21.75 0.82 1.94
C SER A 801 -21.09 -0.43 2.55
N SER A 802 -21.33 -0.74 3.83
CA SER A 802 -20.94 -2.05 4.39
C SER A 802 -21.99 -3.10 4.04
N LYS A 803 -21.61 -4.08 3.25
CA LYS A 803 -22.36 -5.33 3.08
C LYS A 803 -22.51 -6.01 4.44
N GLU A 804 -23.67 -5.80 5.05
CA GLU A 804 -24.56 -6.82 5.64
C GLU A 804 -25.57 -6.11 6.56
N HIS A 805 -26.85 -6.37 6.32
CA HIS A 805 -28.04 -5.78 6.95
C HIS A 805 -28.62 -4.49 6.30
N LEU A 806 -29.00 -4.61 5.03
CA LEU A 806 -30.25 -3.97 4.58
C LEU A 806 -31.39 -4.99 4.78
N PRO A 807 -32.36 -4.78 5.69
CA PRO A 807 -33.42 -5.75 5.93
C PRO A 807 -34.66 -5.41 5.08
N TRP A 808 -34.47 -5.15 3.79
CA TRP A 808 -35.58 -5.14 2.84
C TRP A 808 -35.96 -6.59 2.53
N GLY A 809 -36.63 -7.21 3.50
CA GLY A 809 -37.37 -8.43 3.30
C GLY A 809 -38.59 -8.16 2.41
N ARG A 810 -38.34 -8.04 1.10
CA ARG A 810 -39.28 -7.95 -0.03
C ARG A 810 -40.15 -6.69 -0.15
N THR A 811 -39.96 -6.06 -1.33
CA THR A 811 -40.78 -5.11 -2.12
C THR A 811 -41.30 -3.83 -1.43
N VAL A 812 -40.66 -2.70 -1.75
CA VAL A 812 -41.26 -1.34 -1.62
C VAL A 812 -42.37 -1.22 -2.65
N HIS A 813 -43.54 -0.71 -2.27
CA HIS A 813 -44.65 -0.51 -3.19
C HIS A 813 -44.95 0.98 -3.38
N GLN A 814 -45.53 1.31 -4.52
CA GLN A 814 -46.13 2.62 -4.75
C GLN A 814 -47.17 2.90 -3.65
N GLY A 815 -47.07 4.05 -2.99
CA GLY A 815 -47.92 4.48 -1.87
C GLY A 815 -47.36 4.21 -0.47
N ASP A 816 -46.19 3.57 -0.33
CA ASP A 816 -45.47 3.49 0.94
C ASP A 816 -44.88 4.86 1.35
N VAL A 817 -44.60 5.06 2.65
CA VAL A 817 -43.98 6.30 3.17
C VAL A 817 -42.54 6.02 3.60
N VAL A 818 -41.62 6.93 3.30
CA VAL A 818 -40.19 6.83 3.70
C VAL A 818 -39.69 8.15 4.29
N THR A 819 -38.59 8.12 5.06
CA THR A 819 -37.98 9.33 5.64
C THR A 819 -36.48 9.41 5.42
N ASN A 820 -35.93 10.63 5.46
CA ASN A 820 -34.50 10.92 5.25
C ASN A 820 -33.66 10.94 6.57
N GLY A 821 -34.18 10.38 7.67
CA GLY A 821 -33.42 10.18 8.92
C GLY A 821 -32.54 8.94 8.87
N ALA A 822 -31.36 8.97 9.50
CA ALA A 822 -30.32 7.93 9.38
C ALA A 822 -30.68 6.53 9.94
N PHE A 823 -31.89 6.32 10.48
CA PHE A 823 -32.27 5.07 11.14
C PHE A 823 -33.73 4.63 10.94
N PHE A 824 -34.52 5.26 10.05
CA PHE A 824 -35.97 5.01 10.02
C PHE A 824 -36.54 4.90 8.61
N MET A 825 -37.22 3.78 8.34
CA MET A 825 -38.21 3.69 7.26
C MET A 825 -39.48 3.11 7.86
N SER A 826 -40.62 3.72 7.53
CA SER A 826 -41.86 3.45 8.24
C SER A 826 -43.02 3.30 7.26
N VAL A 827 -43.68 2.14 7.26
CA VAL A 827 -44.81 1.86 6.36
C VAL A 827 -46.14 2.20 7.04
N SER A 828 -47.15 2.51 6.24
CA SER A 828 -48.51 2.79 6.73
C SER A 828 -49.10 1.57 7.46
N GLU A 829 -49.81 1.78 8.57
CA GLU A 829 -50.51 0.70 9.30
C GLU A 829 -51.59 -0.04 8.49
N LYS A 830 -52.04 0.55 7.38
CA LYS A 830 -52.98 -0.09 6.46
C LYS A 830 -52.32 -1.13 5.54
N ASN A 831 -50.99 -1.18 5.50
CA ASN A 831 -50.25 -2.16 4.71
C ASN A 831 -50.36 -3.55 5.39
N GLU A 832 -51.19 -4.44 4.81
CA GLU A 832 -51.47 -5.78 5.38
C GLU A 832 -50.23 -6.67 5.48
N TYR A 833 -49.19 -6.41 4.69
CA TYR A 833 -47.96 -7.19 4.69
C TYR A 833 -47.08 -6.88 5.91
N ALA A 834 -47.05 -5.61 6.33
CA ALA A 834 -46.38 -5.17 7.56
C ALA A 834 -46.96 -5.83 8.82
N LYS A 835 -48.27 -6.16 8.82
CA LYS A 835 -48.93 -6.92 9.89
C LYS A 835 -48.46 -8.39 9.98
N LYS A 836 -48.03 -9.00 8.85
CA LYS A 836 -47.53 -10.38 8.80
C LYS A 836 -46.07 -10.51 9.25
N LEU A 837 -45.25 -9.46 9.06
CA LEU A 837 -43.84 -9.40 9.49
C LEU A 837 -43.64 -9.42 11.01
N THR A 838 -44.62 -8.97 11.79
CA THR A 838 -44.59 -9.01 13.27
C THR A 838 -44.80 -10.41 13.88
N TYR A 839 -45.01 -11.47 13.08
CA TYR A 839 -45.41 -12.78 13.63
C TYR A 839 -44.64 -14.04 13.18
N HIS A 840 -43.68 -14.04 12.23
CA HIS A 840 -42.81 -15.23 12.00
C HIS A 840 -41.45 -14.92 11.29
N PRO A 841 -40.41 -15.78 11.45
CA PRO A 841 -38.99 -15.40 11.56
C PRO A 841 -38.10 -15.75 10.34
N GLU A 842 -38.64 -16.13 9.18
CA GLU A 842 -37.81 -16.58 8.06
C GLU A 842 -37.45 -15.43 7.09
N ARG A 843 -36.34 -14.76 7.38
CA ARG A 843 -35.69 -13.78 6.51
C ARG A 843 -34.75 -14.49 5.52
N LYS A 844 -35.14 -14.60 4.25
CA LYS A 844 -34.18 -14.77 3.13
C LYS A 844 -33.77 -13.39 2.65
N SER A 845 -32.51 -13.02 2.90
CA SER A 845 -31.90 -11.77 2.48
C SER A 845 -31.44 -11.83 1.03
N THR A 846 -31.82 -10.83 0.24
CA THR A 846 -31.14 -10.43 -1.00
C THR A 846 -30.88 -8.93 -0.89
N THR A 847 -29.63 -8.52 -0.99
CA THR A 847 -29.22 -7.12 -0.81
C THR A 847 -29.37 -6.39 -2.15
N THR A 848 -30.25 -5.38 -2.19
CA THR A 848 -30.49 -4.53 -3.38
C THR A 848 -30.06 -3.09 -3.08
N LEU A 849 -29.30 -2.48 -3.98
CA LEU A 849 -28.93 -1.06 -3.91
C LEU A 849 -30.08 -0.21 -4.48
N VAL A 850 -30.55 0.79 -3.73
CA VAL A 850 -31.71 1.63 -4.09
C VAL A 850 -31.26 3.08 -4.29
N HIS A 851 -31.66 3.71 -5.39
CA HIS A 851 -31.44 5.13 -5.67
C HIS A 851 -32.78 5.87 -5.63
N PHE A 852 -32.81 7.08 -5.06
CA PHE A 852 -34.04 7.86 -4.91
C PHE A 852 -34.04 9.09 -5.82
N LEU A 853 -35.16 9.32 -6.49
CA LEU A 853 -35.46 10.50 -7.28
C LEU A 853 -36.61 11.24 -6.60
N ILE A 854 -36.48 12.53 -6.31
CA ILE A 854 -37.55 13.28 -5.62
C ILE A 854 -38.27 14.19 -6.61
N LYS A 855 -39.59 14.09 -6.65
CA LYS A 855 -40.49 14.84 -7.51
C LYS A 855 -41.23 15.90 -6.69
N GLU A 856 -41.34 17.11 -7.25
CA GLU A 856 -42.16 18.21 -6.71
C GLU A 856 -41.86 18.65 -5.26
N ALA A 857 -40.66 18.41 -4.73
CA ALA A 857 -40.32 18.86 -3.39
C ALA A 857 -40.03 20.37 -3.34
N THR A 858 -40.61 21.06 -2.37
CA THR A 858 -40.32 22.47 -2.09
C THR A 858 -38.99 22.58 -1.34
N ALA A 859 -37.87 22.37 -2.04
CA ALA A 859 -36.56 22.70 -1.51
C ALA A 859 -36.36 24.22 -1.57
N THR A 860 -36.18 24.86 -0.41
CA THR A 860 -35.66 26.22 -0.36
C THR A 860 -34.25 26.20 -0.96
N PRO A 861 -33.92 27.02 -1.97
CA PRO A 861 -32.56 27.07 -2.46
C PRO A 861 -31.68 27.67 -1.36
N LEU A 862 -30.73 26.90 -0.85
CA LEU A 862 -29.58 27.49 -0.18
C LEU A 862 -28.67 28.05 -1.27
N VAL A 863 -28.41 29.35 -1.17
CA VAL A 863 -27.54 30.11 -2.08
C VAL A 863 -26.17 29.44 -2.12
N TYR A 864 -25.76 28.98 -3.29
CA TYR A 864 -24.47 28.32 -3.51
C TYR A 864 -23.35 29.36 -3.34
N GLY A 865 -22.58 29.25 -2.25
CA GLY A 865 -21.47 30.17 -1.98
C GLY A 865 -20.79 29.91 -0.63
N ILE A 866 -19.76 29.06 -0.67
CA ILE A 866 -18.63 28.90 0.28
C ILE A 866 -18.93 28.22 1.63
N ALA A 867 -18.23 27.10 1.89
CA ALA A 867 -17.43 26.86 3.12
C ALA A 867 -16.41 25.73 2.82
N SER A 868 -15.09 25.90 2.89
CA SER A 868 -14.22 26.15 4.06
C SER A 868 -14.47 25.20 5.24
N PRO A 869 -13.44 24.51 5.79
CA PRO A 869 -13.58 23.48 6.81
C PRO A 869 -13.77 24.09 8.20
N ALA A 870 -14.98 24.51 8.54
CA ALA A 870 -15.38 24.80 9.92
C ALA A 870 -16.90 24.80 10.05
N HIS A 871 -17.50 23.64 10.35
CA HIS A 871 -18.60 23.44 11.31
C HIS A 871 -19.22 22.04 11.12
N ALA A 872 -19.49 21.40 12.26
CA ALA A 872 -20.15 20.10 12.33
C ALA A 872 -21.66 20.29 12.13
N GLU A 873 -22.16 20.05 10.92
CA GLU A 873 -23.52 19.63 10.59
C GLU A 873 -23.60 19.44 9.06
N TYR A 874 -23.96 18.23 8.61
CA TYR A 874 -24.08 17.96 7.18
C TYR A 874 -25.26 18.74 6.57
N GLU A 875 -25.02 19.54 5.54
CA GLU A 875 -26.09 20.15 4.75
C GLU A 875 -26.87 19.07 3.99
N ARG A 876 -28.12 18.89 4.36
CA ARG A 876 -29.08 18.08 3.61
C ARG A 876 -29.95 19.02 2.79
N LEU A 877 -30.20 18.67 1.52
CA LEU A 877 -31.16 19.39 0.66
C LEU A 877 -32.58 19.49 1.28
N PHE A 878 -32.90 18.62 2.24
CA PHE A 878 -34.15 18.61 3.02
C PHE A 878 -33.84 18.41 4.50
N SER A 879 -34.61 19.04 5.41
CA SER A 879 -34.45 18.85 6.86
C SER A 879 -34.56 17.35 7.25
N PRO A 880 -33.83 16.87 8.27
CA PRO A 880 -34.01 15.52 8.80
C PRO A 880 -35.47 15.24 9.20
N HIS A 881 -35.92 13.98 9.09
CA HIS A 881 -37.26 13.51 9.45
C HIS A 881 -38.42 13.98 8.55
N ARG A 882 -38.11 14.40 7.30
CA ARG A 882 -39.16 14.65 6.29
C ARG A 882 -39.72 13.33 5.76
N LEU A 883 -41.01 13.31 5.47
CA LEU A 883 -41.72 12.13 4.97
C LEU A 883 -41.97 12.27 3.47
N PHE A 884 -41.87 11.16 2.76
CA PHE A 884 -42.06 11.09 1.32
C PHE A 884 -42.95 9.90 0.97
N ASP A 885 -43.93 10.10 0.09
CA ASP A 885 -44.68 9.02 -0.53
C ASP A 885 -43.85 8.43 -1.68
N VAL A 886 -43.82 7.10 -1.80
CA VAL A 886 -43.26 6.42 -2.97
C VAL A 886 -44.24 6.54 -4.13
N GLU A 887 -43.92 7.36 -5.13
CA GLU A 887 -44.77 7.64 -6.27
C GLU A 887 -44.53 6.67 -7.43
N ASP A 888 -43.31 6.18 -7.64
CA ASP A 888 -43.00 5.22 -8.70
C ASP A 888 -41.74 4.41 -8.39
N ILE A 889 -41.54 3.27 -9.05
CA ILE A 889 -40.39 2.38 -8.83
C ILE A 889 -39.94 1.75 -10.16
N ALA A 890 -38.67 1.92 -10.51
CA ALA A 890 -38.03 1.34 -11.69
C ALA A 890 -37.01 0.27 -11.30
N PHE A 891 -36.89 -0.76 -12.14
CA PHE A 891 -36.00 -1.90 -11.92
C PHE A 891 -35.07 -2.09 -13.13
N ALA A 892 -33.78 -2.26 -12.89
CA ALA A 892 -32.80 -2.59 -13.92
C ALA A 892 -32.28 -4.02 -13.76
N SER A 893 -32.28 -4.80 -14.85
CA SER A 893 -31.86 -6.21 -14.88
C SER A 893 -30.76 -6.42 -15.91
N LYS A 894 -29.87 -7.39 -15.64
CA LYS A 894 -28.77 -7.74 -16.55
C LYS A 894 -29.23 -8.83 -17.53
N LEU A 895 -28.94 -8.64 -18.83
CA LEU A 895 -29.17 -9.63 -19.88
C LEU A 895 -27.89 -10.44 -20.14
N ASP A 896 -28.04 -11.68 -20.60
CA ASP A 896 -26.93 -12.51 -21.07
C ASP A 896 -26.58 -12.24 -22.55
N ALA A 897 -25.51 -12.87 -23.05
CA ALA A 897 -25.01 -12.67 -24.41
C ALA A 897 -25.98 -13.13 -25.52
N ASN A 898 -27.05 -13.84 -25.18
CA ASN A 898 -28.12 -14.27 -26.08
C ASN A 898 -29.42 -13.49 -25.82
N TRP A 899 -29.36 -12.38 -25.07
CA TRP A 899 -30.48 -11.49 -24.77
C TRP A 899 -31.56 -12.05 -23.85
N ASN A 900 -31.25 -13.09 -23.05
CA ASN A 900 -32.18 -13.61 -22.04
C ASN A 900 -31.92 -12.96 -20.66
N VAL A 901 -33.01 -12.76 -19.90
CA VAL A 901 -32.96 -12.22 -18.53
C VAL A 901 -32.51 -13.33 -17.59
N ASP A 902 -31.35 -13.17 -16.95
CA ASP A 902 -30.94 -14.09 -15.89
C ASP A 902 -31.74 -13.79 -14.60
N PRO A 903 -32.56 -14.74 -14.11
CA PRO A 903 -33.40 -14.54 -12.92
C PRO A 903 -32.59 -14.28 -11.63
N GLN A 904 -31.28 -14.55 -11.61
CA GLN A 904 -30.42 -14.30 -10.44
C GLN A 904 -30.00 -12.84 -10.26
N TYR A 905 -30.20 -11.97 -11.27
CA TYR A 905 -29.80 -10.55 -11.22
C TYR A 905 -30.99 -9.58 -11.22
N MET A 906 -32.03 -9.87 -10.42
CA MET A 906 -32.87 -8.80 -9.87
C MET A 906 -32.04 -7.97 -8.90
N GLY A 907 -31.91 -6.65 -8.93
CA GLY A 907 -32.20 -5.62 -9.91
C GLY A 907 -31.90 -4.30 -9.19
N ARG A 908 -31.18 -3.34 -9.77
CA ARG A 908 -31.04 -2.01 -9.13
C ARG A 908 -32.41 -1.35 -9.12
N VAL A 909 -32.81 -0.75 -8.00
CA VAL A 909 -34.13 -0.14 -7.86
C VAL A 909 -33.99 1.38 -7.84
N GLY A 910 -34.61 2.06 -8.79
CA GLY A 910 -34.85 3.50 -8.72
C GLY A 910 -36.22 3.73 -8.09
N VAL A 911 -36.31 4.58 -7.06
CA VAL A 911 -37.59 4.90 -6.40
C VAL A 911 -37.86 6.39 -6.55
N VAL A 912 -39.01 6.73 -7.11
CA VAL A 912 -39.49 8.11 -7.22
C VAL A 912 -40.28 8.44 -5.95
N LEU A 913 -39.92 9.53 -5.31
CA LEU A 913 -40.44 9.98 -4.03
C LEU A 913 -41.09 11.35 -4.19
N ARG A 914 -42.23 11.58 -3.52
CA ARG A 914 -42.88 12.88 -3.44
C ARG A 914 -42.97 13.31 -1.98
N GLU A 915 -42.46 14.49 -1.65
CA GLU A 915 -42.50 14.98 -0.28
C GLU A 915 -43.95 15.14 0.20
N ARG A 916 -44.26 14.63 1.39
CA ARG A 916 -45.58 14.68 1.97
C ARG A 916 -45.60 15.64 3.15
N THR A 917 -46.41 16.69 3.04
CA THR A 917 -46.64 17.65 4.12
C THR A 917 -47.90 17.28 4.90
N GLY A 918 -47.82 17.25 6.24
CA GLY A 918 -48.99 17.05 7.12
C GLY A 918 -49.50 15.61 7.27
N TYR A 919 -48.64 14.59 7.18
CA TYR A 919 -49.02 13.21 7.50
C TYR A 919 -49.42 13.08 8.99
N ALA A 920 -50.58 12.48 9.28
CA ALA A 920 -51.15 12.39 10.64
C ALA A 920 -51.55 10.95 11.04
N GLY A 921 -51.00 9.93 10.39
CA GLY A 921 -51.27 8.51 10.70
C GLY A 921 -50.17 7.87 11.54
N LEU A 922 -50.45 6.73 12.18
CA LEU A 922 -49.40 5.89 12.76
C LEU A 922 -48.56 5.26 11.65
N VAL A 923 -47.24 5.30 11.79
CA VAL A 923 -46.30 4.60 10.92
C VAL A 923 -45.61 3.49 11.69
N LYS A 924 -45.44 2.32 11.07
CA LYS A 924 -44.71 1.21 11.68
C LYS A 924 -43.31 1.14 11.14
N ASN A 925 -42.33 1.21 12.02
CA ASN A 925 -40.94 0.98 11.65
C ASN A 925 -40.82 -0.43 11.06
N ILE A 926 -40.29 -0.53 9.84
CA ILE A 926 -40.23 -1.81 9.12
C ILE A 926 -39.24 -2.81 9.74
N HIS A 927 -38.29 -2.34 10.56
CA HIS A 927 -37.26 -3.15 11.21
C HIS A 927 -37.72 -3.69 12.56
N THR A 928 -38.42 -2.88 13.34
CA THR A 928 -38.81 -3.20 14.73
C THR A 928 -40.29 -3.53 14.88
N GLY A 929 -41.13 -3.21 13.89
CA GLY A 929 -42.58 -3.40 13.93
C GLY A 929 -43.31 -2.43 14.88
N ILE A 930 -42.57 -1.54 15.56
CA ILE A 930 -43.09 -0.59 16.54
C ILE A 930 -43.85 0.53 15.81
N SER A 931 -45.10 0.77 16.19
CA SER A 931 -45.86 1.93 15.73
C SER A 931 -45.36 3.20 16.40
N GLN A 932 -45.08 4.23 15.62
CA GLN A 932 -44.72 5.57 16.08
C GLN A 932 -45.67 6.59 15.42
N ILE A 933 -45.97 7.67 16.15
CA ILE A 933 -46.84 8.75 15.70
C ILE A 933 -46.02 9.77 14.93
#